data_AF-A0A1V5E2B2-F1
#
_entry.id   AF-A0A1V5E2B2-F1
#
_cell.length_a   1.000
_cell.length_b   1.000
_cell.length_c   1.000
_cell.angle_alpha   90.00
_cell.angle_beta   90.00
_cell.angle_gamma   90.00
#
_symmetry.space_group_name_H-M   'P 1'
#
loop_
_entity.id
_entity.type
_entity.pdbx_description
1 polymer ?
#
loop_
_entity_poly.entity_id
_entity_poly.type
_entity_poly.pdbx_seq_one_letter_code
_entity_poly.pdbx_strand_id
1 'polypeptide(L)'
;MITAKAANDGINIRGKSATNIEVGCGMACGKDSYSVGREAASQAISGITASSLSAGIVFAPVSYQLDEMLSGIRTVVGDAPLFGASSAGEICDGTSSGSVVVMVLASPFLTVSVGLGQGVSEDWRKAVQETVGQEKLSPFFSPQSDAIYNGLTKEGRSAFAILLTPASTRNTDSHSPEILEELKGLSRGRIPFFGGTACDDRQTKGESNYVFHGDQAYRDSMVLAVFETSLKFGIAMGHGFLPTVNKATATKVRDREVLELDGKPAADVFAALHDLPRESLEGKPLFEQLLVKPFGMRNTLGQYTLFVPRRLTPQGGVLLAHPVPEGSQLFLMESFDDEIVAAGKDTLFRAMSQSGIARPAAILVCSCFLRMYLLEGRIDREISAITEIMPGVPLAGFYSAGEQGINDDHVSRHNNESIVILILGQELSYAAQVANESRILHRILESRIIEQQRLETELAEQVDFLQALIDNIPNPVFYKDPDGKYLGCNKAFEKYLDVRREEILGKDVQEIPTADFIDLHHRMDAELIQNGGSVVYESMNRPADGVAHHDIVHKALFHKTDGSLGGFVASVTDISDLKRAKEALAESEAMYRNLFENASIGMFQSTLEGKFLRINKVYAAMLGYDSTEEVIEAITDTATQIHADPRNRADMLAAMEERDWFYAEQPYLRKDGSIMIGKLAIRRVLRLDGTVAYLEGIVEDITERKRSEEALINRERELRIKAQNLMEVNTTMKVLLDTMERDQEELKERFLTNIQNQVLPYLGKLKKSPLQEDQKGYVEMAEAHLLEIASPFTQKLTSSFLNLTKKEIQIAYLVKEGKSSKEIAELLNAKQRVVEFHRENIRSKLGLKNKKGRLAMLLRSFS
;
A
#
# COMPACT_ATOMS: atom_id res chain seq x y z
N MET A 1 -14.35 -25.21 -14.57
CA MET A 1 -13.19 -25.90 -13.97
C MET A 1 -12.25 -24.99 -13.16
N ILE A 2 -12.46 -23.67 -13.13
CA ILE A 2 -11.67 -22.71 -12.33
C ILE A 2 -12.18 -22.58 -10.88
N THR A 3 -13.38 -23.10 -10.58
CA THR A 3 -13.95 -23.13 -9.22
C THR A 3 -13.56 -24.35 -8.38
N ALA A 4 -12.85 -25.34 -8.95
CA ALA A 4 -12.51 -26.58 -8.25
C ALA A 4 -11.08 -26.62 -7.67
N LYS A 5 -10.18 -25.72 -8.10
CA LYS A 5 -8.78 -25.74 -7.66
C LYS A 5 -8.47 -24.80 -6.49
N ALA A 6 -9.35 -23.83 -6.20
CA ALA A 6 -9.23 -22.94 -5.03
C ALA A 6 -9.51 -23.63 -3.68
N ALA A 7 -9.99 -24.88 -3.69
CA ALA A 7 -10.28 -25.64 -2.48
C ALA A 7 -9.04 -26.30 -1.86
N ASN A 8 -7.90 -26.38 -2.56
CA ASN A 8 -6.71 -27.08 -2.06
C ASN A 8 -5.70 -26.17 -1.31
N ASP A 9 -5.84 -24.85 -1.38
CA ASP A 9 -4.92 -23.90 -0.72
C ASP A 9 -5.45 -23.34 0.61
N GLY A 10 -6.45 -23.98 1.22
CA GLY A 10 -6.88 -23.65 2.58
C GLY A 10 -7.49 -22.25 2.76
N ILE A 11 -7.93 -21.59 1.68
CA ILE A 11 -8.73 -20.36 1.80
C ILE A 11 -10.18 -20.77 1.97
N ASN A 12 -10.62 -20.75 3.22
CA ASN A 12 -11.99 -21.05 3.63
C ASN A 12 -12.95 -19.93 3.17
N ILE A 13 -13.45 -19.98 1.93
CA ILE A 13 -14.41 -19.00 1.36
C ILE A 13 -15.88 -19.34 1.71
N ARG A 14 -16.14 -20.18 2.71
CA ARG A 14 -17.49 -20.39 3.27
C ARG A 14 -17.46 -20.48 4.79
N GLY A 15 -16.89 -19.46 5.43
CA GLY A 15 -17.18 -19.12 6.83
C GLY A 15 -18.37 -18.14 6.89
N LYS A 16 -19.19 -18.19 7.95
CA LYS A 16 -20.23 -17.20 8.26
C LYS A 16 -19.76 -15.78 7.93
N SER A 17 -20.58 -14.97 7.27
CA SER A 17 -20.29 -13.56 7.01
C SER A 17 -19.82 -12.88 8.30
N ALA A 18 -18.52 -12.66 8.45
CA ALA A 18 -17.99 -11.90 9.57
C ALA A 18 -18.53 -10.47 9.45
N THR A 19 -19.25 -10.02 10.47
CA THR A 19 -19.73 -8.64 10.54
C THR A 19 -18.54 -7.70 10.67
N ASN A 20 -18.55 -6.58 9.94
CA ASN A 20 -17.44 -5.62 10.00
C ASN A 20 -17.37 -4.90 11.36
N ILE A 21 -18.48 -4.89 12.11
CA ILE A 21 -18.55 -4.41 13.49
C ILE A 21 -19.50 -5.29 14.31
N GLU A 22 -19.10 -5.66 15.52
CA GLU A 22 -19.96 -6.26 16.53
C GLU A 22 -20.25 -5.21 17.60
N VAL A 23 -21.51 -5.09 18.01
CA VAL A 23 -21.95 -4.11 19.01
C VAL A 23 -22.86 -4.81 20.01
N GLY A 24 -22.66 -4.52 21.29
CA GLY A 24 -23.52 -4.99 22.35
C GLY A 24 -23.82 -3.88 23.35
N CYS A 25 -25.03 -3.92 23.91
CA CYS A 25 -25.48 -3.02 24.96
C CYS A 25 -25.90 -3.85 26.17
N GLY A 26 -25.63 -3.35 27.36
CA GLY A 26 -26.02 -3.97 28.61
C GLY A 26 -26.49 -2.93 29.59
N MET A 27 -27.46 -3.32 30.42
CA MET A 27 -28.06 -2.44 31.43
C MET A 27 -28.27 -3.23 32.71
N ALA A 28 -27.81 -2.68 33.83
CA ALA A 28 -28.02 -3.28 35.14
C ALA A 28 -28.44 -2.23 36.17
N CYS A 29 -29.24 -2.64 37.15
CA CYS A 29 -29.64 -1.83 38.29
C CYS A 29 -29.39 -2.62 39.58
N GLY A 30 -28.90 -1.96 40.63
CA GLY A 30 -28.57 -2.61 41.88
C GLY A 30 -28.07 -1.65 42.95
N LYS A 31 -27.74 -2.18 44.13
CA LYS A 31 -27.20 -1.39 45.26
C LYS A 31 -25.67 -1.35 45.30
N ASP A 32 -25.02 -2.40 44.82
CA ASP A 32 -23.57 -2.57 44.84
C ASP A 32 -22.97 -2.03 43.53
N SER A 33 -22.18 -0.95 43.62
CA SER A 33 -21.67 -0.22 42.46
C SER A 33 -20.76 -1.09 41.59
N TYR A 34 -19.88 -1.88 42.20
CA TYR A 34 -18.96 -2.76 41.48
C TYR A 34 -19.72 -3.83 40.69
N SER A 35 -20.65 -4.50 41.37
CA SER A 35 -21.41 -5.63 40.82
C SER A 35 -22.32 -5.17 39.69
N VAL A 36 -22.99 -4.02 39.82
CA VAL A 36 -23.86 -3.47 38.77
C VAL A 36 -23.05 -3.08 37.53
N GLY A 37 -21.87 -2.46 37.71
CA GLY A 37 -20.98 -2.12 36.60
C GLY A 37 -20.49 -3.37 35.86
N ARG A 38 -20.04 -4.38 36.61
CA ARG A 38 -19.62 -5.66 36.04
C ARG A 38 -20.74 -6.39 35.30
N GLU A 39 -21.96 -6.37 35.84
CA GLU A 39 -23.13 -7.01 35.23
C GLU A 39 -23.51 -6.34 33.91
N ALA A 40 -23.64 -5.00 33.89
CA ALA A 40 -23.94 -4.24 32.67
C ALA A 40 -22.89 -4.50 31.58
N ALA A 41 -21.61 -4.50 31.92
CA ALA A 41 -20.54 -4.82 30.98
C ALA A 41 -20.58 -6.28 30.48
N SER A 42 -20.92 -7.22 31.37
CA SER A 42 -21.04 -8.65 31.02
C SER A 42 -22.20 -8.90 30.05
N GLN A 43 -23.32 -8.20 30.23
CA GLN A 43 -24.43 -8.23 29.28
C GLN A 43 -23.99 -7.65 27.93
N ALA A 44 -23.30 -6.51 27.93
CA ALA A 44 -22.83 -5.85 26.71
C ALA A 44 -21.86 -6.71 25.90
N ILE A 45 -20.93 -7.43 26.53
CA ILE A 45 -19.94 -8.26 25.82
C ILE A 45 -20.49 -9.62 25.35
N SER A 46 -21.64 -10.06 25.85
CA SER A 46 -22.17 -11.41 25.61
C SER A 46 -22.36 -11.78 24.13
N GLY A 47 -22.56 -10.77 23.27
CA GLY A 47 -22.70 -10.92 21.82
C GLY A 47 -21.43 -10.70 20.99
N ILE A 48 -20.29 -10.39 21.61
CA ILE A 48 -19.02 -10.13 20.91
C ILE A 48 -18.23 -11.42 20.80
N THR A 49 -17.95 -11.88 19.58
CA THR A 49 -17.39 -13.23 19.35
C THR A 49 -16.13 -13.27 18.50
N ALA A 50 -15.93 -12.29 17.61
CA ALA A 50 -14.90 -12.38 16.57
C ALA A 50 -13.84 -11.28 16.66
N SER A 51 -14.21 -10.07 17.09
CA SER A 51 -13.34 -8.90 17.09
C SER A 51 -12.90 -8.51 18.51
N SER A 52 -11.70 -7.94 18.63
CA SER A 52 -11.28 -7.27 19.87
C SER A 52 -12.10 -6.00 20.10
N LEU A 53 -12.36 -5.67 21.36
CA LEU A 53 -13.05 -4.43 21.74
C LEU A 53 -12.26 -3.20 21.27
N SER A 54 -12.94 -2.32 20.55
CA SER A 54 -12.44 -1.02 20.10
C SER A 54 -12.73 0.08 21.12
N ALA A 55 -13.87 0.02 21.83
CA ALA A 55 -14.22 0.95 22.91
C ALA A 55 -15.41 0.44 23.75
N GLY A 56 -15.50 0.93 25.00
CA GLY A 56 -16.68 0.88 25.86
C GLY A 56 -17.18 2.31 26.17
N ILE A 57 -18.49 2.51 26.11
CA ILE A 57 -19.16 3.78 26.36
C ILE A 57 -20.14 3.58 27.52
N VAL A 58 -20.05 4.43 28.54
CA VAL A 58 -20.75 4.23 29.83
C VAL A 58 -21.61 5.43 30.18
N PHE A 59 -22.84 5.18 30.61
CA PHE A 59 -23.72 6.20 31.18
C PHE A 59 -24.31 5.68 32.49
N ALA A 60 -24.26 6.50 33.54
CA ALA A 60 -24.70 6.10 34.87
C ALA A 60 -25.12 7.31 35.73
N PRO A 61 -26.05 7.13 36.67
CA PRO A 61 -26.45 8.19 37.60
C PRO A 61 -25.34 8.44 38.64
N VAL A 62 -25.30 9.66 39.18
CA VAL A 62 -24.35 10.06 40.23
C VAL A 62 -24.60 9.38 41.59
N SER A 63 -25.72 8.68 41.74
CA SER A 63 -26.06 7.93 42.96
C SER A 63 -25.14 6.74 43.27
N TYR A 64 -24.36 6.27 42.28
CA TYR A 64 -23.39 5.19 42.46
C TYR A 64 -22.03 5.68 42.96
N GLN A 65 -21.25 4.79 43.57
CA GLN A 65 -19.81 5.02 43.74
C GLN A 65 -19.13 4.80 42.37
N LEU A 66 -18.95 5.88 41.63
CA LEU A 66 -18.62 5.85 40.20
C LEU A 66 -17.28 5.13 39.90
N ASP A 67 -16.22 5.37 40.67
CA ASP A 67 -14.93 4.70 40.48
C ASP A 67 -15.01 3.19 40.74
N GLU A 68 -15.79 2.78 41.75
CA GLU A 68 -16.04 1.37 42.07
C GLU A 68 -16.86 0.70 40.94
N MET A 69 -17.86 1.40 40.41
CA MET A 69 -18.64 0.95 39.26
C MET A 69 -17.78 0.80 37.99
N LEU A 70 -16.97 1.80 37.67
CA LEU A 70 -16.06 1.77 36.52
C LEU A 70 -15.02 0.66 36.66
N SER A 71 -14.52 0.40 37.88
CA SER A 71 -13.64 -0.73 38.18
C SER A 71 -14.32 -2.07 37.87
N GLY A 72 -15.60 -2.21 38.22
CA GLY A 72 -16.42 -3.38 37.85
C GLY A 72 -16.51 -3.59 36.33
N ILE A 73 -16.79 -2.52 35.58
CA ILE A 73 -16.83 -2.54 34.11
C ILE A 73 -15.46 -2.91 33.52
N ARG A 74 -14.38 -2.33 34.07
CA ARG A 74 -12.99 -2.56 33.64
C ARG A 74 -12.61 -4.02 33.70
N THR A 75 -13.09 -4.78 34.69
CA THR A 75 -12.80 -6.22 34.80
C THR A 75 -13.35 -7.07 33.65
N VAL A 76 -14.32 -6.55 32.91
CA VAL A 76 -14.94 -7.22 31.75
C VAL A 76 -14.40 -6.66 30.43
N VAL A 77 -14.29 -5.34 30.32
CA VAL A 77 -13.88 -4.65 29.09
C VAL A 77 -12.35 -4.69 28.86
N GLY A 78 -11.56 -5.01 29.91
CA GLY A 78 -10.10 -5.09 29.81
C GLY A 78 -9.47 -3.75 29.48
N ASP A 79 -8.43 -3.73 28.66
CA ASP A 79 -7.66 -2.52 28.34
C ASP A 79 -8.29 -1.64 27.23
N ALA A 80 -9.46 -2.02 26.71
CA ALA A 80 -10.12 -1.22 25.69
C ALA A 80 -10.46 0.19 26.21
N PRO A 81 -10.38 1.24 25.37
CA PRO A 81 -10.77 2.59 25.77
C PRO A 81 -12.16 2.61 26.41
N LEU A 82 -12.27 3.12 27.63
CA LEU A 82 -13.54 3.25 28.35
C LEU A 82 -13.76 4.71 28.69
N PHE A 83 -14.92 5.23 28.33
CA PHE A 83 -15.27 6.60 28.62
C PHE A 83 -16.79 6.79 28.68
N GLY A 84 -17.24 7.94 29.14
CA GLY A 84 -18.66 8.14 29.41
C GLY A 84 -18.97 9.40 30.20
N ALA A 85 -20.19 9.48 30.70
CA ALA A 85 -20.65 10.61 31.50
C ALA A 85 -21.73 10.20 32.50
N SER A 86 -21.89 11.01 33.53
CA SER A 86 -23.04 10.94 34.41
C SER A 86 -24.31 11.41 33.70
N SER A 87 -25.44 10.77 34.02
CA SER A 87 -26.72 10.94 33.31
C SER A 87 -27.89 11.31 34.22
N ALA A 88 -28.87 12.03 33.65
CA ALA A 88 -30.17 12.31 34.27
C ALA A 88 -31.19 11.19 34.02
N GLY A 89 -30.88 10.31 33.08
CA GLY A 89 -31.61 9.11 32.73
C GLY A 89 -30.85 8.33 31.67
N GLU A 90 -30.97 7.01 31.69
CA GLU A 90 -30.20 6.12 30.84
C GLU A 90 -31.06 5.57 29.70
N ILE A 91 -30.43 5.31 28.56
CA ILE A 91 -31.12 4.78 27.39
C ILE A 91 -30.42 3.48 26.98
N CYS A 92 -31.17 2.38 26.91
CA CYS A 92 -30.71 1.07 26.41
C CYS A 92 -31.92 0.30 25.85
N ASP A 93 -32.14 0.36 24.53
CA ASP A 93 -33.32 -0.17 23.82
C ASP A 93 -34.69 0.28 24.40
N GLY A 94 -34.67 1.38 25.16
CA GLY A 94 -35.76 1.91 25.97
C GLY A 94 -35.20 2.94 26.96
N THR A 95 -36.04 3.54 27.80
CA THR A 95 -35.55 4.44 28.86
C THR A 95 -35.48 3.73 30.20
N SER A 96 -34.52 4.14 31.02
CA SER A 96 -34.38 3.70 32.41
C SER A 96 -33.92 4.86 33.29
N SER A 97 -34.10 4.70 34.60
CA SER A 97 -33.61 5.63 35.60
C SER A 97 -32.93 4.84 36.71
N GLY A 98 -31.75 5.31 37.12
CA GLY A 98 -31.04 4.68 38.22
C GLY A 98 -30.28 3.42 37.80
N SER A 99 -29.95 3.27 36.51
CA SER A 99 -29.27 2.09 35.96
C SER A 99 -27.88 2.46 35.44
N VAL A 100 -27.02 1.46 35.27
CA VAL A 100 -25.75 1.59 34.55
C VAL A 100 -25.93 1.02 33.16
N VAL A 101 -25.66 1.83 32.13
CA VAL A 101 -25.66 1.41 30.73
C VAL A 101 -24.24 1.36 30.20
N VAL A 102 -23.91 0.23 29.55
CA VAL A 102 -22.62 0.02 28.88
C VAL A 102 -22.89 -0.40 27.44
N MET A 103 -22.34 0.34 26.48
CA MET A 103 -22.24 -0.09 25.08
C MET A 103 -20.80 -0.46 24.79
N VAL A 104 -20.56 -1.61 24.15
CA VAL A 104 -19.24 -2.02 23.67
C VAL A 104 -19.24 -2.12 22.15
N LEU A 105 -18.15 -1.66 21.55
CA LEU A 105 -17.92 -1.69 20.10
C LEU A 105 -16.70 -2.56 19.83
N ALA A 106 -16.78 -3.48 18.86
CA ALA A 106 -15.67 -4.34 18.46
C ALA A 106 -15.57 -4.40 16.93
N SER A 107 -14.47 -3.89 16.36
CA SER A 107 -14.26 -3.90 14.92
C SER A 107 -12.79 -3.74 14.54
N PRO A 108 -12.28 -4.49 13.54
CA PRO A 108 -10.96 -4.26 12.97
C PRO A 108 -10.90 -2.98 12.11
N PHE A 109 -12.04 -2.34 11.85
CA PHE A 109 -12.18 -1.11 11.05
C PHE A 109 -12.46 0.12 11.92
N LEU A 110 -12.31 -0.01 13.25
CA LEU A 110 -12.58 1.05 14.21
C LEU A 110 -11.43 1.16 15.22
N THR A 111 -10.84 2.33 15.32
CA THR A 111 -9.84 2.67 16.34
C THR A 111 -10.32 3.90 17.11
N VAL A 112 -10.20 3.86 18.44
CA VAL A 112 -10.71 4.92 19.32
C VAL A 112 -9.59 5.44 20.20
N SER A 113 -9.41 6.76 20.17
CA SER A 113 -8.45 7.50 20.99
C SER A 113 -9.23 8.43 21.91
N VAL A 114 -8.98 8.35 23.22
CA VAL A 114 -9.70 9.15 24.22
C VAL A 114 -8.72 10.05 24.95
N GLY A 115 -9.11 11.30 25.18
CA GLY A 115 -8.39 12.26 25.99
C GLY A 115 -9.29 12.92 27.04
N LEU A 116 -8.65 13.51 28.04
CA LEU A 116 -9.26 14.12 29.22
C LEU A 116 -8.66 15.51 29.43
N GLY A 117 -9.51 16.51 29.68
CA GLY A 117 -9.13 17.85 30.10
C GLY A 117 -9.83 18.21 31.40
N GLN A 118 -9.09 18.74 32.38
CA GLN A 118 -9.61 19.05 33.71
C GLN A 118 -9.62 20.56 33.96
N GLY A 119 -10.38 21.00 34.96
CA GLY A 119 -10.45 22.42 35.35
C GLY A 119 -11.21 23.27 34.34
N VAL A 120 -12.27 22.72 33.75
CA VAL A 120 -13.06 23.38 32.69
C VAL A 120 -13.67 24.69 33.19
N SER A 121 -14.16 24.72 34.43
CA SER A 121 -14.77 25.91 35.02
C SER A 121 -13.78 27.03 35.32
N GLU A 122 -12.51 26.69 35.55
CA GLU A 122 -11.43 27.66 35.81
C GLU A 122 -10.84 28.20 34.49
N ASP A 123 -10.45 27.31 33.58
CA ASP A 123 -9.87 27.65 32.28
C ASP A 123 -10.18 26.57 31.24
N TRP A 124 -11.36 26.67 30.63
CA TRP A 124 -11.80 25.74 29.58
C TRP A 124 -10.85 25.72 28.37
N ARG A 125 -10.12 26.80 28.07
CA ARG A 125 -9.17 26.82 26.94
C ARG A 125 -7.97 25.95 27.25
N LYS A 126 -7.44 26.05 28.47
CA LYS A 126 -6.37 25.18 28.94
C LYS A 126 -6.82 23.72 28.93
N ALA A 127 -8.02 23.41 29.43
CA ALA A 127 -8.57 22.05 29.40
C ALA A 127 -8.66 21.49 27.97
N VAL A 128 -9.09 22.29 26.99
CA VAL A 128 -9.10 21.91 25.57
C VAL A 128 -7.68 21.63 25.06
N GLN A 129 -6.72 22.52 25.31
CA GLN A 129 -5.33 22.38 24.87
C GLN A 129 -4.65 21.14 25.48
N GLU A 130 -4.90 20.87 26.77
CA GLU A 130 -4.42 19.64 27.43
C GLU A 130 -5.03 18.38 26.81
N THR A 131 -6.32 18.42 26.49
CA THR A 131 -7.03 17.28 25.87
C THR A 131 -6.47 16.98 24.48
N VAL A 132 -6.42 17.98 23.60
CA VAL A 132 -5.97 17.79 22.21
C VAL A 132 -4.46 17.63 22.09
N GLY A 133 -3.69 18.07 23.09
CA GLY A 133 -2.24 17.91 23.15
C GLY A 133 -1.78 16.48 23.48
N GLN A 134 -2.69 15.60 23.91
CA GLN A 134 -2.36 14.20 24.19
C GLN A 134 -1.92 13.47 22.91
N GLU A 135 -0.91 12.60 23.02
CA GLU A 135 -0.21 11.98 21.88
C GLU A 135 -1.15 11.41 20.81
N LYS A 136 -2.19 10.68 21.24
CA LYS A 136 -3.15 10.03 20.34
C LYS A 136 -4.18 10.98 19.69
N LEU A 137 -4.37 12.18 20.23
CA LEU A 137 -5.33 13.17 19.72
C LEU A 137 -4.66 14.31 18.94
N SER A 138 -3.42 14.67 19.29
CA SER A 138 -2.65 15.74 18.66
C SER A 138 -2.61 15.72 17.12
N PRO A 139 -2.58 14.55 16.42
CA PRO A 139 -2.58 14.52 14.96
C PRO A 139 -3.83 15.12 14.33
N PHE A 140 -4.97 15.17 15.04
CA PHE A 140 -6.26 15.63 14.54
C PHE A 140 -6.50 17.14 14.70
N PHE A 141 -5.76 17.78 15.61
CA PHE A 141 -6.01 19.14 16.07
C PHE A 141 -4.76 20.04 15.93
N SER A 142 -3.77 19.62 15.14
CA SER A 142 -2.50 20.32 14.94
C SER A 142 -2.42 21.01 13.57
N PRO A 143 -1.50 21.97 13.38
CA PRO A 143 -1.30 22.61 12.07
C PRO A 143 -0.94 21.62 10.95
N GLN A 144 -0.35 20.47 11.27
CA GLN A 144 0.02 19.41 10.32
C GLN A 144 -1.13 18.43 10.01
N SER A 145 -2.32 18.60 10.58
CA SER A 145 -3.45 17.67 10.43
C SER A 145 -3.90 17.42 8.98
N ASP A 146 -3.60 18.32 8.03
CA ASP A 146 -3.92 18.10 6.61
C ASP A 146 -3.29 16.81 6.06
N ALA A 147 -2.04 16.50 6.45
CA ALA A 147 -1.38 15.28 6.01
C ALA A 147 -2.07 14.02 6.56
N ILE A 148 -2.54 14.09 7.80
CA ILE A 148 -3.27 13.01 8.49
C ILE A 148 -4.63 12.79 7.82
N TYR A 149 -5.43 13.84 7.63
CA TYR A 149 -6.73 13.72 6.96
C TYR A 149 -6.60 13.23 5.51
N ASN A 150 -5.57 13.68 4.80
CA ASN A 150 -5.27 13.19 3.46
C ASN A 150 -4.82 11.71 3.47
N GLY A 151 -4.04 11.30 4.46
CA GLY A 151 -3.66 9.91 4.68
C GLY A 151 -4.86 9.01 4.95
N LEU A 152 -5.71 9.41 5.90
CA LEU A 152 -6.98 8.72 6.20
C LEU A 152 -7.84 8.58 4.94
N THR A 153 -8.02 9.67 4.19
CA THR A 153 -8.81 9.66 2.95
C THR A 153 -8.23 8.69 1.91
N LYS A 154 -6.89 8.66 1.73
CA LYS A 154 -6.21 7.72 0.83
C LYS A 154 -6.40 6.26 1.24
N GLU A 155 -6.48 6.00 2.53
CA GLU A 155 -6.75 4.67 3.10
C GLU A 155 -8.25 4.34 3.15
N GLY A 156 -9.12 5.25 2.69
CA GLY A 156 -10.58 5.10 2.75
C GLY A 156 -11.17 5.26 4.15
N ARG A 157 -10.38 5.78 5.10
CA ARG A 157 -10.77 6.07 6.47
C ARG A 157 -11.30 7.50 6.61
N SER A 158 -12.07 7.70 7.65
CA SER A 158 -12.64 8.97 8.09
C SER A 158 -12.59 9.03 9.61
N ALA A 159 -12.88 10.20 10.18
CA ALA A 159 -12.92 10.37 11.63
C ALA A 159 -14.17 11.13 12.06
N PHE A 160 -14.67 10.82 13.26
CA PHE A 160 -15.63 11.63 14.01
C PHE A 160 -15.22 11.67 15.48
N ALA A 161 -15.83 12.55 16.27
CA ALA A 161 -15.54 12.62 17.70
C ALA A 161 -16.81 12.57 18.55
N ILE A 162 -16.70 11.91 19.70
CA ILE A 162 -17.65 12.01 20.80
C ILE A 162 -17.08 12.98 21.84
N LEU A 163 -17.81 14.07 22.09
CA LEU A 163 -17.47 15.10 23.06
C LEU A 163 -18.42 15.01 24.26
N LEU A 164 -17.86 14.89 25.46
CA LEU A 164 -18.62 14.93 26.71
C LEU A 164 -18.04 16.04 27.60
N THR A 165 -18.89 16.96 28.04
CA THR A 165 -18.48 18.18 28.77
C THR A 165 -19.26 18.32 30.08
N PRO A 166 -18.78 19.12 31.04
CA PRO A 166 -19.51 19.33 32.30
C PRO A 166 -20.70 20.30 32.11
N ALA A 167 -21.84 19.97 32.74
CA ALA A 167 -23.00 20.87 32.79
C ALA A 167 -22.78 22.01 33.77
N SER A 168 -23.62 23.04 33.64
CA SER A 168 -23.69 24.09 34.65
C SER A 168 -24.05 23.49 36.00
N THR A 169 -23.34 23.93 37.04
CA THR A 169 -23.69 23.66 38.43
C THR A 169 -24.27 24.92 39.05
N ARG A 170 -24.62 24.87 40.34
CA ARG A 170 -25.01 26.06 41.10
C ARG A 170 -23.96 27.18 41.09
N ASN A 171 -22.68 26.83 40.94
CA ASN A 171 -21.57 27.78 41.10
C ASN A 171 -20.79 28.03 39.80
N THR A 172 -21.03 27.25 38.74
CA THR A 172 -20.26 27.31 37.50
C THR A 172 -21.17 27.22 36.28
N ASP A 173 -20.93 28.07 35.29
CA ASP A 173 -21.61 27.98 34.00
C ASP A 173 -20.95 26.93 33.09
N SER A 174 -21.69 26.42 32.11
CA SER A 174 -21.13 25.48 31.14
C SER A 174 -20.40 26.24 30.02
N HIS A 175 -19.26 25.70 29.60
CA HIS A 175 -18.45 26.17 28.47
C HIS A 175 -18.49 25.22 27.27
N SER A 176 -19.42 24.26 27.25
CA SER A 176 -19.60 23.29 26.16
C SER A 176 -19.63 23.89 24.74
N PRO A 177 -20.31 25.03 24.49
CA PRO A 177 -20.36 25.68 23.17
C PRO A 177 -19.02 26.26 22.77
N GLU A 178 -18.34 26.97 23.68
CA GLU A 178 -17.01 27.53 23.42
C GLU A 178 -15.98 26.43 23.19
N ILE A 179 -16.05 25.35 23.96
CA ILE A 179 -15.22 24.15 23.77
C ILE A 179 -15.45 23.55 22.37
N LEU A 180 -16.70 23.38 21.95
CA LEU A 180 -17.02 22.84 20.63
C LEU A 180 -16.52 23.75 19.50
N GLU A 181 -16.70 25.07 19.60
CA GLU A 181 -16.22 26.02 18.59
C GLU A 181 -14.69 26.04 18.50
N GLU A 182 -13.98 25.97 19.63
CA GLU A 182 -12.52 25.85 19.65
C GLU A 182 -12.06 24.55 18.98
N LEU A 183 -12.67 23.40 19.31
CA LEU A 183 -12.35 22.11 18.70
C LEU A 183 -12.64 22.07 17.20
N LYS A 184 -13.72 22.72 16.74
CA LYS A 184 -14.02 22.91 15.32
C LYS A 184 -12.93 23.76 14.64
N GLY A 185 -12.47 24.83 15.28
CA GLY A 185 -11.37 25.65 14.80
C GLY A 185 -10.08 24.85 14.64
N LEU A 186 -9.70 24.10 15.69
CA LEU A 186 -8.50 23.27 15.72
C LEU A 186 -8.53 22.13 14.70
N SER A 187 -9.69 21.50 14.50
CA SER A 187 -9.89 20.47 13.46
C SER A 187 -10.19 21.06 12.06
N ARG A 188 -10.25 22.39 11.92
CA ARG A 188 -10.62 23.10 10.69
C ARG A 188 -11.96 22.62 10.10
N GLY A 189 -12.89 22.23 10.96
CA GLY A 189 -14.20 21.69 10.59
C GLY A 189 -14.16 20.31 9.93
N ARG A 190 -13.05 19.58 9.99
CA ARG A 190 -12.91 18.23 9.39
C ARG A 190 -13.49 17.12 10.27
N ILE A 191 -13.60 17.35 11.58
CA ILE A 191 -14.17 16.39 12.52
C ILE A 191 -15.63 16.74 12.79
N PRO A 192 -16.57 15.85 12.45
CA PRO A 192 -17.93 15.91 12.94
C PRO A 192 -18.00 15.50 14.41
N PHE A 193 -18.86 16.16 15.19
CA PHE A 193 -19.00 15.92 16.63
C PHE A 193 -20.39 15.39 16.98
N PHE A 194 -20.42 14.34 17.80
CA PHE A 194 -21.58 13.84 18.54
C PHE A 194 -21.31 14.02 20.02
N GLY A 195 -22.34 14.15 20.84
CA GLY A 195 -22.19 14.01 22.28
C GLY A 195 -23.18 14.84 23.08
N GLY A 196 -22.85 15.00 24.35
CA GLY A 196 -23.73 15.65 25.30
C GLY A 196 -23.01 16.11 26.54
N THR A 197 -23.67 16.98 27.27
CA THR A 197 -23.16 17.54 28.50
C THR A 197 -23.59 16.68 29.70
N ALA A 198 -22.62 16.20 30.47
CA ALA A 198 -22.79 15.38 31.66
C ALA A 198 -23.71 16.08 32.66
N CYS A 199 -24.65 15.35 33.24
CA CYS A 199 -25.62 15.90 34.17
C CYS A 199 -25.77 15.01 35.40
N ASP A 200 -26.43 15.52 36.41
CA ASP A 200 -26.72 14.79 37.62
C ASP A 200 -28.13 14.18 37.55
N ASP A 201 -28.43 13.30 38.50
CA ASP A 201 -29.77 12.73 38.59
C ASP A 201 -30.76 13.78 39.13
N ARG A 202 -32.05 13.58 38.90
CA ARG A 202 -33.10 14.52 39.35
C ARG A 202 -33.14 14.75 40.87
N GLN A 203 -32.40 13.98 41.67
CA GLN A 203 -32.40 14.05 43.13
C GLN A 203 -31.35 15.04 43.67
N THR A 204 -30.31 15.34 42.90
CA THR A 204 -29.10 16.02 43.36
C THR A 204 -29.06 17.54 43.08
N LYS A 205 -30.15 18.12 42.53
CA LYS A 205 -30.36 19.59 42.35
C LYS A 205 -29.31 20.33 41.49
N GLY A 206 -28.56 19.66 40.64
CA GLY A 206 -27.50 20.25 39.81
C GLY A 206 -26.18 20.46 40.55
N GLU A 207 -25.87 19.66 41.59
CA GLU A 207 -24.72 19.91 42.48
C GLU A 207 -23.39 19.36 41.94
N SER A 208 -23.38 18.22 41.25
CA SER A 208 -22.16 17.64 40.69
C SER A 208 -22.43 16.70 39.52
N ASN A 209 -21.69 16.89 38.44
CA ASN A 209 -21.69 16.03 37.25
C ASN A 209 -20.27 15.55 36.94
N TYR A 210 -20.16 14.43 36.21
CA TYR A 210 -18.91 13.72 35.99
C TYR A 210 -18.77 13.24 34.55
N VAL A 211 -17.53 13.26 34.05
CA VAL A 211 -17.14 12.50 32.86
C VAL A 211 -16.29 11.30 33.29
N PHE A 212 -16.34 10.22 32.52
CA PHE A 212 -15.61 8.99 32.82
C PHE A 212 -14.47 8.82 31.84
N HIS A 213 -13.30 8.48 32.35
CA HIS A 213 -12.13 8.16 31.55
C HIS A 213 -11.31 7.08 32.23
N GLY A 214 -11.15 5.93 31.57
CA GLY A 214 -10.47 4.81 32.20
C GLY A 214 -11.37 4.14 33.23
N ASP A 215 -10.88 3.96 34.45
CA ASP A 215 -11.58 3.40 35.60
C ASP A 215 -11.95 4.48 36.64
N GLN A 216 -11.92 5.76 36.24
CA GLN A 216 -12.13 6.90 37.14
C GLN A 216 -13.18 7.89 36.60
N ALA A 217 -13.89 8.51 37.54
CA ALA A 217 -14.83 9.58 37.29
C ALA A 217 -14.24 10.94 37.68
N TYR A 218 -14.32 11.91 36.77
CA TYR A 218 -13.71 13.22 36.90
C TYR A 218 -14.79 14.31 36.98
N ARG A 219 -14.70 15.16 38.00
CA ARG A 219 -15.50 16.40 38.11
C ARG A 219 -14.85 17.52 37.29
N ASP A 220 -15.66 18.49 36.89
CA ASP A 220 -15.20 19.71 36.19
C ASP A 220 -14.21 19.42 35.04
N SER A 221 -14.55 18.40 34.26
CA SER A 221 -13.66 17.83 33.25
C SER A 221 -14.43 17.53 31.98
N MET A 222 -13.72 17.53 30.85
CA MET A 222 -14.23 17.14 29.53
C MET A 222 -13.51 15.89 29.03
N VAL A 223 -14.23 15.08 28.27
CA VAL A 223 -13.69 13.93 27.56
C VAL A 223 -13.93 14.10 26.08
N LEU A 224 -12.89 13.80 25.30
CA LEU A 224 -12.95 13.79 23.85
C LEU A 224 -12.47 12.44 23.33
N ALA A 225 -13.35 11.70 22.66
CA ALA A 225 -13.03 10.43 22.02
C ALA A 225 -13.07 10.58 20.50
N VAL A 226 -11.94 10.45 19.82
CA VAL A 226 -11.85 10.45 18.36
C VAL A 226 -11.92 9.01 17.84
N PHE A 227 -12.84 8.79 16.92
CA PHE A 227 -13.09 7.51 16.25
C PHE A 227 -12.55 7.58 14.84
N GLU A 228 -11.50 6.82 14.56
CA GLU A 228 -10.99 6.57 13.21
C GLU A 228 -11.67 5.33 12.64
N THR A 229 -12.30 5.47 11.47
CA THR A 229 -13.05 4.36 10.91
C THR A 229 -13.10 4.31 9.39
N SER A 230 -13.13 3.08 8.88
CA SER A 230 -13.51 2.78 7.49
C SER A 230 -15.00 2.47 7.34
N LEU A 231 -15.74 2.35 8.45
CA LEU A 231 -17.18 2.13 8.45
C LEU A 231 -17.91 3.43 8.10
N LYS A 232 -19.10 3.30 7.51
CA LYS A 232 -20.00 4.45 7.39
C LYS A 232 -20.54 4.84 8.77
N PHE A 233 -20.70 6.14 8.99
CA PHE A 233 -21.41 6.68 10.14
C PHE A 233 -22.25 7.89 9.72
N GLY A 234 -23.24 8.23 10.53
CA GLY A 234 -24.08 9.42 10.34
C GLY A 234 -24.40 10.09 11.67
N ILE A 235 -24.42 11.42 11.71
CA ILE A 235 -24.77 12.20 12.90
C ILE A 235 -25.80 13.23 12.48
N ALA A 236 -26.90 13.34 13.22
CA ALA A 236 -27.92 14.35 12.99
C ALA A 236 -28.49 14.89 14.30
N MET A 237 -28.96 16.13 14.27
CA MET A 237 -29.61 16.82 15.39
C MET A 237 -31.03 17.27 15.02
N GLY A 238 -31.97 17.19 15.96
CA GLY A 238 -33.34 17.67 15.82
C GLY A 238 -33.94 18.18 17.13
N HIS A 239 -35.04 18.93 17.06
CA HIS A 239 -35.64 19.55 18.26
C HIS A 239 -37.17 19.40 18.39
N GLY A 240 -37.95 19.35 17.31
CA GLY A 240 -39.41 19.20 17.37
C GLY A 240 -40.20 20.49 17.66
N PHE A 241 -39.53 21.58 18.03
CA PHE A 241 -40.16 22.90 18.13
C PHE A 241 -40.58 23.53 16.79
N LEU A 242 -41.67 24.28 16.82
CA LEU A 242 -42.23 25.06 15.72
C LEU A 242 -42.22 26.56 16.06
N PRO A 243 -41.98 27.45 15.07
CA PRO A 243 -42.02 28.88 15.30
C PRO A 243 -43.45 29.40 15.45
N THR A 244 -43.66 30.30 16.41
CA THR A 244 -44.93 31.01 16.56
C THR A 244 -44.95 32.32 15.76
N VAL A 245 -46.09 33.02 15.78
CA VAL A 245 -46.20 34.39 15.22
C VAL A 245 -45.45 35.44 16.07
N ASN A 246 -45.19 35.12 17.34
CA ASN A 246 -44.51 36.01 18.27
C ASN A 246 -43.01 36.03 17.96
N LYS A 247 -42.47 37.22 17.70
CA LYS A 247 -41.06 37.40 17.36
C LYS A 247 -40.57 38.78 17.76
N ALA A 248 -39.26 38.89 17.96
CA ALA A 248 -38.58 40.14 18.24
C ALA A 248 -37.19 40.16 17.59
N THR A 249 -36.61 41.34 17.42
CA THR A 249 -35.27 41.54 16.86
C THR A 249 -34.29 41.81 17.98
N ALA A 250 -33.19 41.06 18.06
CA ALA A 250 -32.11 41.31 19.01
C ALA A 250 -31.34 42.57 18.60
N THR A 251 -31.74 43.75 19.10
CA THR A 251 -31.15 45.04 18.69
C THR A 251 -29.88 45.40 19.44
N LYS A 252 -29.61 44.74 20.57
CA LYS A 252 -28.37 44.94 21.31
C LYS A 252 -28.01 43.69 22.11
N VAL A 253 -26.82 43.16 21.88
CA VAL A 253 -26.35 41.92 22.51
C VAL A 253 -24.97 42.13 23.11
N ARG A 254 -24.73 41.58 24.30
CA ARG A 254 -23.42 41.52 24.94
C ARG A 254 -23.14 40.07 25.34
N ASP A 255 -22.21 39.44 24.64
CA ASP A 255 -21.92 38.01 24.81
C ASP A 255 -23.21 37.17 24.72
N ARG A 256 -23.58 36.48 25.79
CA ARG A 256 -24.80 35.65 25.89
C ARG A 256 -26.04 36.44 26.35
N GLU A 257 -25.87 37.70 26.72
CA GLU A 257 -26.95 38.55 27.24
C GLU A 257 -27.55 39.41 26.12
N VAL A 258 -28.83 39.18 25.83
CA VAL A 258 -29.60 40.09 24.98
C VAL A 258 -30.06 41.24 25.86
N LEU A 259 -29.53 42.43 25.63
CA LEU A 259 -29.84 43.63 26.41
C LEU A 259 -31.12 44.29 25.90
N GLU A 260 -31.30 44.33 24.57
CA GLU A 260 -32.45 44.95 23.94
C GLU A 260 -33.08 44.05 22.87
N LEU A 261 -34.41 43.97 22.91
CA LEU A 261 -35.25 43.40 21.88
C LEU A 261 -36.15 44.51 21.32
N ASP A 262 -36.21 44.65 19.99
CA ASP A 262 -36.96 45.71 19.30
C ASP A 262 -36.72 47.13 19.88
N GLY A 263 -35.48 47.41 20.30
CA GLY A 263 -35.08 48.71 20.88
C GLY A 263 -35.59 48.97 22.30
N LYS A 264 -36.12 47.96 23.00
CA LYS A 264 -36.59 48.02 24.39
C LYS A 264 -35.83 47.02 25.27
N PRO A 265 -35.82 47.17 26.61
CA PRO A 265 -35.19 46.19 27.50
C PRO A 265 -35.68 44.78 27.20
N ALA A 266 -34.75 43.85 26.95
CA ALA A 266 -35.11 42.51 26.48
C ALA A 266 -36.01 41.76 27.47
N ALA A 267 -35.85 41.97 28.77
CA ALA A 267 -36.69 41.35 29.80
C ALA A 267 -38.17 41.75 29.67
N ASP A 268 -38.45 43.02 29.33
CA ASP A 268 -39.83 43.52 29.20
C ASP A 268 -40.49 42.94 27.93
N VAL A 269 -39.74 42.91 26.83
CA VAL A 269 -40.22 42.32 25.57
C VAL A 269 -40.40 40.82 25.71
N PHE A 270 -39.47 40.14 26.37
CA PHE A 270 -39.57 38.71 26.65
C PHE A 270 -40.82 38.40 27.48
N ALA A 271 -41.06 39.12 28.57
CA ALA A 271 -42.26 38.97 29.38
C ALA A 271 -43.54 39.16 28.54
N ALA A 272 -43.56 40.18 27.68
CA ALA A 272 -44.68 40.45 26.77
C ALA A 272 -44.90 39.34 25.72
N LEU A 273 -43.84 38.79 25.12
CA LEU A 273 -43.94 37.69 24.15
C LEU A 273 -44.52 36.41 24.75
N HIS A 274 -44.35 36.22 26.06
CA HIS A 274 -44.87 35.08 26.82
C HIS A 274 -46.22 35.33 27.48
N ASP A 275 -46.82 36.52 27.29
CA ASP A 275 -48.05 36.95 27.97
C ASP A 275 -47.98 36.85 29.50
N LEU A 276 -46.81 37.14 30.08
CA LEU A 276 -46.56 37.06 31.54
C LEU A 276 -46.10 38.41 32.11
N PRO A 277 -46.46 38.73 33.37
CA PRO A 277 -45.87 39.87 34.07
C PRO A 277 -44.37 39.65 34.29
N ARG A 278 -43.55 40.69 34.09
CA ARG A 278 -42.09 40.59 34.29
C ARG A 278 -41.72 40.13 35.69
N GLU A 279 -42.42 40.61 36.70
CA GLU A 279 -42.17 40.29 38.12
C GLU A 279 -42.35 38.79 38.40
N SER A 280 -43.17 38.10 37.59
CA SER A 280 -43.36 36.65 37.70
C SER A 280 -42.15 35.84 37.21
N LEU A 281 -41.30 36.45 36.37
CA LEU A 281 -40.12 35.85 35.74
C LEU A 281 -38.81 36.20 36.46
N GLU A 282 -38.84 37.10 37.45
CA GLU A 282 -37.66 37.51 38.19
C GLU A 282 -37.29 36.50 39.29
N GLY A 283 -35.98 36.28 39.48
CA GLY A 283 -35.45 35.52 40.62
C GLY A 283 -35.54 33.99 40.54
N LYS A 284 -36.08 33.40 39.46
CA LYS A 284 -36.09 31.95 39.22
C LYS A 284 -35.51 31.59 37.85
N PRO A 285 -35.08 30.33 37.63
CA PRO A 285 -34.66 29.88 36.31
C PRO A 285 -35.85 29.87 35.34
N LEU A 286 -35.70 30.51 34.18
CA LEU A 286 -36.79 30.68 33.21
C LEU A 286 -37.24 29.34 32.60
N PHE A 287 -36.33 28.38 32.46
CA PHE A 287 -36.64 27.04 31.95
C PHE A 287 -37.60 26.27 32.87
N GLU A 288 -37.58 26.50 34.18
CA GLU A 288 -38.50 25.85 35.13
C GLU A 288 -39.90 26.50 35.11
N GLN A 289 -39.97 27.79 34.77
CA GLN A 289 -41.22 28.56 34.86
C GLN A 289 -42.09 28.48 33.61
N LEU A 290 -41.47 28.32 32.44
CA LEU A 290 -42.15 28.56 31.16
C LEU A 290 -42.59 27.28 30.45
N LEU A 291 -42.34 26.10 31.02
CA LEU A 291 -42.47 24.81 30.34
C LEU A 291 -41.85 24.86 28.93
N VAL A 292 -40.75 25.62 28.83
CA VAL A 292 -39.83 25.67 27.71
C VAL A 292 -40.44 26.18 26.39
N LYS A 293 -40.57 27.50 26.26
CA LYS A 293 -40.75 28.19 24.97
C LYS A 293 -39.48 28.98 24.63
N PRO A 294 -38.48 28.36 23.99
CA PRO A 294 -37.20 29.02 23.71
C PRO A 294 -37.35 30.04 22.57
N PHE A 295 -36.29 30.82 22.34
CA PHE A 295 -36.17 31.55 21.09
C PHE A 295 -35.64 30.65 19.97
N GLY A 296 -36.04 30.92 18.73
CA GLY A 296 -35.56 30.25 17.54
C GLY A 296 -35.07 31.26 16.51
N MET A 297 -33.89 31.03 15.96
CA MET A 297 -33.36 31.84 14.85
C MET A 297 -33.35 31.00 13.58
N ARG A 298 -33.95 31.54 12.51
CA ARG A 298 -34.02 30.88 11.21
C ARG A 298 -32.70 31.02 10.44
N ASN A 299 -32.13 29.92 9.97
CA ASN A 299 -30.95 29.92 9.08
C ASN A 299 -31.36 30.10 7.60
N THR A 300 -30.36 30.16 6.71
CA THR A 300 -30.57 30.32 5.25
C THR A 300 -31.28 29.14 4.59
N LEU A 301 -31.19 27.95 5.18
CA LEU A 301 -31.92 26.74 4.74
C LEU A 301 -33.33 26.66 5.33
N GLY A 302 -33.74 27.67 6.11
CA GLY A 302 -35.07 27.78 6.68
C GLY A 302 -35.28 27.04 8.00
N GLN A 303 -34.23 26.43 8.58
CA GLN A 303 -34.27 25.69 9.84
C GLN A 303 -34.07 26.61 11.04
N TYR A 304 -34.53 26.18 12.22
CA TYR A 304 -34.42 26.97 13.44
C TYR A 304 -33.32 26.44 14.36
N THR A 305 -32.43 27.32 14.79
CA THR A 305 -31.52 27.06 15.92
C THR A 305 -32.19 27.57 17.19
N LEU A 306 -32.25 26.74 18.22
CA LEU A 306 -32.89 27.11 19.50
C LEU A 306 -31.92 27.84 20.42
N PHE A 307 -32.44 28.83 21.13
CA PHE A 307 -31.75 29.66 22.10
C PHE A 307 -32.56 29.69 23.40
N VAL A 308 -32.10 28.91 24.37
CA VAL A 308 -32.80 28.71 25.63
C VAL A 308 -32.54 29.88 26.58
N PRO A 309 -33.60 30.57 27.06
CA PRO A 309 -33.46 31.63 28.04
C PRO A 309 -33.20 31.04 29.43
N ARG A 310 -32.17 31.52 30.12
CA ARG A 310 -31.76 31.04 31.44
C ARG A 310 -32.39 31.85 32.57
N ARG A 311 -32.18 33.17 32.55
CA ARG A 311 -32.68 34.10 33.56
C ARG A 311 -32.78 35.52 33.01
N LEU A 312 -33.63 36.32 33.65
CA LEU A 312 -33.58 37.77 33.49
C LEU A 312 -32.35 38.33 34.22
N THR A 313 -31.69 39.32 33.62
CA THR A 313 -30.53 39.99 34.23
C THR A 313 -30.94 41.24 34.99
N PRO A 314 -30.16 41.65 36.02
CA PRO A 314 -30.45 42.89 36.77
C PRO A 314 -30.52 44.15 35.90
N GLN A 315 -29.88 44.13 34.73
CA GLN A 315 -29.86 45.23 33.76
C GLN A 315 -31.11 45.25 32.85
N GLY A 316 -32.07 44.34 33.05
CA GLY A 316 -33.26 44.22 32.21
C GLY A 316 -33.02 43.46 30.90
N GLY A 317 -31.96 42.66 30.83
CA GLY A 317 -31.66 41.76 29.72
C GLY A 317 -32.19 40.35 29.92
N VAL A 318 -32.03 39.51 28.90
CA VAL A 318 -32.29 38.06 28.94
C VAL A 318 -30.97 37.34 28.70
N LEU A 319 -30.52 36.55 29.67
CA LEU A 319 -29.35 35.70 29.52
C LEU A 319 -29.74 34.42 28.79
N LEU A 320 -29.16 34.20 27.61
CA LEU A 320 -29.36 32.99 26.82
C LEU A 320 -28.28 31.94 27.14
N ALA A 321 -28.56 30.68 26.77
CA ALA A 321 -27.56 29.62 26.84
C ALA A 321 -26.33 29.93 25.97
N HIS A 322 -26.55 30.46 24.76
CA HIS A 322 -25.54 30.77 23.74
C HIS A 322 -25.76 32.17 23.14
N PRO A 323 -24.71 32.84 22.63
CA PRO A 323 -24.84 34.18 22.06
C PRO A 323 -25.65 34.16 20.76
N VAL A 324 -26.42 35.23 20.53
CA VAL A 324 -27.14 35.50 19.27
C VAL A 324 -26.51 36.70 18.56
N PRO A 325 -26.40 36.71 17.22
CA PRO A 325 -25.91 37.89 16.51
C PRO A 325 -26.87 39.07 16.67
N GLU A 326 -26.33 40.27 16.85
CA GLU A 326 -27.13 41.51 16.83
C GLU A 326 -27.78 41.70 15.46
N GLY A 327 -29.02 42.17 15.44
CA GLY A 327 -29.87 42.26 14.25
C GLY A 327 -30.62 40.97 13.91
N SER A 328 -30.41 39.87 14.66
CA SER A 328 -31.12 38.61 14.41
C SER A 328 -32.60 38.70 14.77
N GLN A 329 -33.45 38.13 13.91
CA GLN A 329 -34.86 37.93 14.19
C GLN A 329 -35.05 36.63 14.98
N LEU A 330 -35.55 36.74 16.20
CA LEU A 330 -35.81 35.65 17.13
C LEU A 330 -37.32 35.39 17.19
N PHE A 331 -37.73 34.16 16.92
CA PHE A 331 -39.10 33.70 17.01
C PHE A 331 -39.29 33.01 18.36
N LEU A 332 -40.40 33.26 19.03
CA LEU A 332 -40.79 32.41 20.14
C LEU A 332 -41.19 31.05 19.58
N MET A 333 -40.64 29.99 20.15
CA MET A 333 -40.86 28.61 19.69
C MET A 333 -41.78 27.88 20.66
N GLU A 334 -42.55 26.93 20.13
CA GLU A 334 -43.42 26.04 20.91
C GLU A 334 -43.27 24.61 20.44
N SER A 335 -43.63 23.64 21.27
CA SER A 335 -43.61 22.23 20.89
C SER A 335 -44.81 21.50 21.48
N PHE A 336 -45.18 20.41 20.81
CA PHE A 336 -46.21 19.47 21.25
C PHE A 336 -45.61 18.07 21.37
N ASP A 337 -46.26 17.20 22.14
CA ASP A 337 -45.76 15.84 22.41
C ASP A 337 -45.42 15.06 21.14
N ASP A 338 -46.34 15.08 20.16
CA ASP A 338 -46.18 14.33 18.92
C ASP A 338 -45.02 14.87 18.07
N GLU A 339 -44.76 16.18 18.13
CA GLU A 339 -43.63 16.81 17.43
C GLU A 339 -42.28 16.49 18.07
N ILE A 340 -42.23 16.41 19.41
CA ILE A 340 -41.03 15.95 20.14
C ILE A 340 -40.71 14.50 19.76
N VAL A 341 -41.72 13.62 19.75
CA VAL A 341 -41.55 12.21 19.36
C VAL A 341 -41.18 12.09 17.88
N ALA A 342 -41.83 12.85 17.00
CA ALA A 342 -41.51 12.89 15.56
C ALA A 342 -40.07 13.35 15.32
N ALA A 343 -39.57 14.33 16.08
CA ALA A 343 -38.20 14.81 15.96
C ALA A 343 -37.16 13.69 16.18
N GLY A 344 -37.41 12.73 17.08
CA GLY A 344 -36.54 11.57 17.25
C GLY A 344 -36.48 10.70 15.97
N LYS A 345 -37.64 10.39 15.38
CA LYS A 345 -37.75 9.63 14.12
C LYS A 345 -37.06 10.36 12.96
N ASP A 346 -37.37 11.65 12.80
CA ASP A 346 -36.83 12.48 11.72
C ASP A 346 -35.32 12.67 11.85
N THR A 347 -34.80 12.72 13.08
CA THR A 347 -33.35 12.78 13.32
C THR A 347 -32.67 11.47 12.94
N LEU A 348 -33.27 10.31 13.24
CA LEU A 348 -32.74 9.03 12.79
C LEU A 348 -32.74 8.94 11.26
N PHE A 349 -33.85 9.28 10.60
CA PHE A 349 -33.94 9.26 9.14
C PHE A 349 -32.92 10.19 8.48
N ARG A 350 -32.69 11.38 9.05
CA ARG A 350 -31.66 12.30 8.55
C ARG A 350 -30.26 11.72 8.71
N ALA A 351 -29.92 11.15 9.86
CA ALA A 351 -28.63 10.48 10.06
C ALA A 351 -28.40 9.34 9.05
N MET A 352 -29.43 8.55 8.77
CA MET A 352 -29.41 7.48 7.76
C MET A 352 -29.25 8.01 6.34
N SER A 353 -30.06 9.01 5.96
CA SER A 353 -30.06 9.57 4.61
C SER A 353 -28.74 10.26 4.28
N GLN A 354 -28.15 11.00 5.23
CA GLN A 354 -26.88 11.70 5.03
C GLN A 354 -25.69 10.74 4.94
N SER A 355 -25.74 9.61 5.64
CA SER A 355 -24.67 8.59 5.62
C SER A 355 -24.85 7.52 4.54
N GLY A 356 -26.05 7.39 3.98
CA GLY A 356 -26.41 6.30 3.08
C GLY A 356 -26.38 4.93 3.74
N ILE A 357 -26.67 4.86 5.05
CA ILE A 357 -26.79 3.62 5.83
C ILE A 357 -28.27 3.23 5.87
N ALA A 358 -28.60 2.07 5.30
CA ALA A 358 -29.98 1.58 5.28
C ALA A 358 -30.37 0.89 6.59
N ARG A 359 -29.43 0.17 7.23
CA ARG A 359 -29.65 -0.50 8.51
C ARG A 359 -28.42 -0.34 9.41
N PRO A 360 -28.50 0.51 10.44
CA PRO A 360 -27.38 0.71 11.37
C PRO A 360 -27.01 -0.58 12.12
N ALA A 361 -25.73 -0.74 12.42
CA ALA A 361 -25.20 -1.70 13.37
C ALA A 361 -25.39 -1.25 14.82
N ALA A 362 -25.39 0.07 15.05
CA ALA A 362 -25.56 0.69 16.36
C ALA A 362 -26.17 2.08 16.24
N ILE A 363 -26.89 2.47 17.29
CA ILE A 363 -27.48 3.80 17.45
C ILE A 363 -27.04 4.34 18.82
N LEU A 364 -26.40 5.51 18.83
CA LEU A 364 -26.14 6.28 20.03
C LEU A 364 -27.05 7.51 20.08
N VAL A 365 -27.64 7.77 21.24
CA VAL A 365 -28.59 8.88 21.44
C VAL A 365 -28.14 9.77 22.60
N CYS A 366 -28.09 11.08 22.37
CA CYS A 366 -28.08 12.08 23.44
C CYS A 366 -29.37 12.90 23.31
N SER A 367 -30.23 12.85 24.32
CA SER A 367 -31.50 13.60 24.33
C SER A 367 -31.49 14.60 25.47
N CYS A 368 -31.96 15.83 25.26
CA CYS A 368 -31.95 16.82 26.34
C CYS A 368 -32.88 16.40 27.49
N PHE A 369 -32.40 16.46 28.74
CA PHE A 369 -33.23 16.15 29.91
C PHE A 369 -34.47 17.08 30.02
N LEU A 370 -34.42 18.28 29.43
CA LEU A 370 -35.57 19.19 29.38
C LEU A 370 -36.76 18.58 28.60
N ARG A 371 -36.48 17.71 27.62
CA ARG A 371 -37.52 16.97 26.87
C ARG A 371 -38.28 16.00 27.76
N MET A 372 -37.68 15.55 28.86
CA MET A 372 -38.39 14.74 29.85
C MET A 372 -39.52 15.50 30.56
N TYR A 373 -39.41 16.83 30.69
CA TYR A 373 -40.49 17.66 31.24
C TYR A 373 -41.59 17.86 30.20
N LEU A 374 -41.21 18.11 28.94
CA LEU A 374 -42.17 18.26 27.84
C LEU A 374 -43.04 17.01 27.64
N LEU A 375 -42.48 15.81 27.82
CA LEU A 375 -43.22 14.55 27.61
C LEU A 375 -44.04 14.08 28.83
N GLU A 376 -43.96 14.76 29.98
CA GLU A 376 -44.75 14.52 31.20
C GLU A 376 -44.94 13.03 31.58
N GLY A 377 -43.86 12.25 31.56
CA GLY A 377 -43.88 10.81 31.90
C GLY A 377 -44.08 9.85 30.73
N ARG A 378 -44.13 10.36 29.49
CA ARG A 378 -44.13 9.56 28.24
C ARG A 378 -42.77 9.56 27.55
N ILE A 379 -41.69 9.67 28.34
CA ILE A 379 -40.31 9.70 27.84
C ILE A 379 -39.97 8.46 26.98
N ASP A 380 -40.57 7.31 27.31
CA ASP A 380 -40.41 6.09 26.54
C ASP A 380 -40.88 6.23 25.10
N ARG A 381 -41.89 7.08 24.82
CA ARG A 381 -42.40 7.25 23.45
C ARG A 381 -41.35 7.77 22.48
N GLU A 382 -40.44 8.63 22.93
CA GLU A 382 -39.36 9.16 22.07
C GLU A 382 -38.41 8.04 21.65
N ILE A 383 -37.96 7.22 22.59
CA ILE A 383 -37.00 6.14 22.30
C ILE A 383 -37.69 4.95 21.62
N SER A 384 -38.90 4.58 22.04
CA SER A 384 -39.70 3.55 21.36
C SER A 384 -39.97 3.91 19.91
N ALA A 385 -40.23 5.18 19.61
CA ALA A 385 -40.38 5.65 18.24
C ALA A 385 -39.15 5.39 17.35
N ILE A 386 -37.94 5.43 17.93
CA ILE A 386 -36.68 5.14 17.23
C ILE A 386 -36.49 3.63 17.09
N THR A 387 -36.71 2.85 18.15
CA THR A 387 -36.53 1.39 18.13
C THR A 387 -37.59 0.67 17.28
N GLU A 388 -38.80 1.23 17.14
CA GLU A 388 -39.84 0.75 16.21
C GLU A 388 -39.41 0.83 14.74
N ILE A 389 -38.65 1.86 14.36
CA ILE A 389 -38.11 2.01 13.00
C ILE A 389 -37.00 0.99 12.75
N MET A 390 -36.18 0.73 13.77
CA MET A 390 -34.99 -0.13 13.70
C MET A 390 -35.03 -1.26 14.73
N PRO A 391 -35.96 -2.23 14.59
CA PRO A 391 -36.08 -3.31 15.56
C PRO A 391 -34.83 -4.20 15.57
N GLY A 392 -34.31 -4.44 16.78
CA GLY A 392 -33.15 -5.30 17.04
C GLY A 392 -31.80 -4.66 16.74
N VAL A 393 -31.73 -3.36 16.43
CA VAL A 393 -30.46 -2.63 16.37
C VAL A 393 -30.11 -2.15 17.77
N PRO A 394 -28.93 -2.49 18.33
CA PRO A 394 -28.52 -2.03 19.65
C PRO A 394 -28.54 -0.50 19.75
N LEU A 395 -29.32 0.03 20.69
CA LEU A 395 -29.44 1.45 20.95
C LEU A 395 -29.02 1.74 22.40
N ALA A 396 -28.06 2.66 22.58
CA ALA A 396 -27.69 3.16 23.90
C ALA A 396 -27.55 4.68 23.91
N GLY A 397 -27.58 5.28 25.10
CA GLY A 397 -27.49 6.71 25.23
C GLY A 397 -27.81 7.20 26.62
N PHE A 398 -27.99 8.51 26.72
CA PHE A 398 -28.42 9.14 27.96
C PHE A 398 -29.15 10.46 27.72
N TYR A 399 -29.83 10.91 28.76
CA TYR A 399 -30.39 12.24 28.79
C TYR A 399 -29.36 13.25 29.32
N SER A 400 -29.01 14.25 28.52
CA SER A 400 -27.94 15.23 28.75
C SER A 400 -28.47 16.64 29.05
N ALA A 401 -27.62 17.53 29.58
CA ALA A 401 -27.97 18.95 29.81
C ALA A 401 -27.83 19.86 28.57
N GLY A 402 -27.29 19.34 27.48
CA GLY A 402 -27.07 20.01 26.20
C GLY A 402 -26.40 19.03 25.24
N GLU A 403 -26.64 19.19 23.95
CA GLU A 403 -26.29 18.18 22.94
C GLU A 403 -25.32 18.77 21.91
N GLN A 404 -24.36 17.96 21.47
CA GLN A 404 -23.46 18.31 20.38
C GLN A 404 -23.76 17.40 19.20
N GLY A 405 -24.03 18.00 18.04
CA GLY A 405 -24.47 17.26 16.86
C GLY A 405 -24.41 18.09 15.60
N ILE A 406 -24.85 17.50 14.49
CA ILE A 406 -24.75 18.09 13.16
C ILE A 406 -26.13 18.53 12.68
N ASN A 407 -26.21 19.78 12.21
CA ASN A 407 -27.37 20.30 11.50
C ASN A 407 -27.30 19.96 10.00
N ASP A 408 -28.37 20.24 9.25
CA ASP A 408 -28.44 19.90 7.82
C ASP A 408 -27.48 20.75 6.95
N ASP A 409 -26.87 21.80 7.51
CA ASP A 409 -25.74 22.52 6.90
C ASP A 409 -24.39 21.79 7.08
N HIS A 410 -24.41 20.58 7.65
CA HIS A 410 -23.25 19.75 7.98
C HIS A 410 -22.28 20.38 9.00
N VAL A 411 -22.74 21.38 9.75
CA VAL A 411 -21.93 22.03 10.78
C VAL A 411 -22.27 21.48 12.16
N SER A 412 -21.25 21.09 12.90
CA SER A 412 -21.38 20.72 14.32
C SER A 412 -21.79 21.93 15.15
N ARG A 413 -22.84 21.79 15.97
CA ARG A 413 -23.35 22.82 16.88
C ARG A 413 -23.67 22.22 18.24
N HIS A 414 -23.70 23.11 19.24
CA HIS A 414 -24.22 22.81 20.56
C HIS A 414 -25.61 23.43 20.68
N ASN A 415 -26.62 22.61 20.95
CA ASN A 415 -27.99 23.05 21.18
C ASN A 415 -28.49 22.48 22.51
N ASN A 416 -29.57 23.06 23.02
CA ASN A 416 -30.34 22.53 24.13
C ASN A 416 -31.73 22.14 23.60
N GLU A 417 -32.47 21.36 24.40
CA GLU A 417 -33.83 20.87 24.07
C GLU A 417 -33.89 20.03 22.80
N SER A 418 -32.72 19.56 22.35
CA SER A 418 -32.55 18.80 21.14
C SER A 418 -32.30 17.33 21.43
N ILE A 419 -32.39 16.52 20.39
CA ILE A 419 -31.95 15.14 20.35
C ILE A 419 -30.90 15.02 19.25
N VAL A 420 -29.80 14.33 19.56
CA VAL A 420 -28.74 14.01 18.60
C VAL A 420 -28.61 12.50 18.52
N ILE A 421 -28.52 12.01 17.29
CA ILE A 421 -28.36 10.59 16.99
C ILE A 421 -27.08 10.39 16.18
N LEU A 422 -26.22 9.49 16.66
CA LEU A 422 -25.09 8.92 15.92
C LEU A 422 -25.46 7.49 15.51
N ILE A 423 -25.24 7.15 14.25
CA ILE A 423 -25.39 5.78 13.75
C ILE A 423 -24.07 5.26 13.20
N LEU A 424 -23.79 3.97 13.41
CA LEU A 424 -22.67 3.26 12.81
C LEU A 424 -23.20 2.17 11.89
N GLY A 425 -22.64 2.03 10.68
CA GLY A 425 -23.05 1.03 9.70
C GLY A 425 -22.18 -0.24 9.73
N GLN A 426 -22.72 -1.35 9.23
CA GLN A 426 -21.93 -2.54 8.88
C GLN A 426 -21.12 -2.33 7.60
N GLU A 427 -21.52 -1.38 6.76
CA GLU A 427 -20.90 -1.15 5.46
C GLU A 427 -19.62 -0.33 5.60
N LEU A 428 -18.60 -0.70 4.83
CA LEU A 428 -17.44 0.15 4.62
C LEU A 428 -17.80 1.36 3.74
N SER A 429 -17.09 2.47 3.94
CA SER A 429 -17.14 3.62 3.04
C SER A 429 -16.74 3.18 1.62
N TYR A 430 -17.26 3.86 0.59
CA TYR A 430 -16.90 3.55 -0.80
C TYR A 430 -15.39 3.65 -1.02
N ALA A 431 -14.74 4.65 -0.43
CA ALA A 431 -13.29 4.80 -0.49
C ALA A 431 -12.56 3.61 0.16
N ALA A 432 -13.05 3.09 1.28
CA ALA A 432 -12.49 1.91 1.93
C ALA A 432 -12.70 0.63 1.10
N GLN A 433 -13.85 0.49 0.44
CA GLN A 433 -14.10 -0.63 -0.48
C GLN A 433 -13.09 -0.64 -1.62
N VAL A 434 -12.93 0.50 -2.30
CA VAL A 434 -11.97 0.66 -3.41
C VAL A 434 -10.53 0.44 -2.93
N ALA A 435 -10.15 0.98 -1.78
CA ALA A 435 -8.81 0.79 -1.22
C ALA A 435 -8.52 -0.68 -0.90
N ASN A 436 -9.48 -1.41 -0.33
CA ASN A 436 -9.33 -2.83 -0.02
C ASN A 436 -9.27 -3.70 -1.30
N GLU A 437 -10.11 -3.42 -2.29
CA GLU A 437 -10.07 -4.10 -3.60
C GLU A 437 -8.72 -3.87 -4.30
N SER A 438 -8.24 -2.63 -4.32
CA SER A 438 -6.94 -2.28 -4.92
C SER A 438 -5.78 -3.02 -4.24
N ARG A 439 -5.83 -3.15 -2.90
CA ARG A 439 -4.82 -3.90 -2.13
C ARG A 439 -4.82 -5.39 -2.45
N ILE A 440 -6.00 -5.99 -2.57
CA ILE A 440 -6.14 -7.40 -2.96
C ILE A 440 -5.59 -7.60 -4.38
N LEU A 441 -5.93 -6.71 -5.31
CA LEU A 441 -5.47 -6.78 -6.69
C LEU A 441 -3.94 -6.66 -6.79
N HIS A 442 -3.33 -5.74 -6.04
CA HIS A 442 -1.88 -5.58 -5.98
C HIS A 442 -1.17 -6.86 -5.54
N ARG A 443 -1.61 -7.51 -4.46
CA ARG A 443 -1.01 -8.78 -4.01
C ARG A 443 -1.11 -9.89 -5.07
N ILE A 444 -2.25 -9.96 -5.77
CA ILE A 444 -2.43 -10.94 -6.85
C ILE A 444 -1.47 -10.66 -8.00
N LEU A 445 -1.28 -9.38 -8.37
CA LEU A 445 -0.35 -8.98 -9.42
C LEU A 445 1.10 -9.26 -9.04
N GLU A 446 1.53 -8.91 -7.83
CA GLU A 446 2.87 -9.24 -7.32
C GLU A 446 3.14 -10.74 -7.38
N SER A 447 2.19 -11.56 -6.91
CA SER A 447 2.32 -13.01 -6.97
C SER A 447 2.43 -13.54 -8.40
N ARG A 448 1.72 -12.94 -9.37
CA ARG A 448 1.82 -13.32 -10.79
C ARG A 448 3.15 -12.90 -11.42
N ILE A 449 3.66 -11.71 -11.09
CA ILE A 449 4.95 -11.21 -11.61
C ILE A 449 6.09 -12.13 -11.16
N ILE A 450 6.09 -12.54 -9.88
CA ILE A 450 7.10 -13.46 -9.33
C ILE A 450 7.07 -14.80 -10.08
N GLU A 451 5.88 -15.36 -10.32
CA GLU A 451 5.75 -16.64 -11.03
C GLU A 451 6.18 -16.52 -12.51
N GLN A 452 5.86 -15.41 -13.18
CA GLN A 452 6.31 -15.18 -14.55
C GLN A 452 7.84 -15.09 -14.64
N GLN A 453 8.48 -14.32 -13.75
CA GLN A 453 9.94 -14.20 -13.71
C GLN A 453 10.62 -15.56 -13.49
N ARG A 454 10.04 -16.41 -12.64
CA ARG A 454 10.55 -17.76 -12.41
C ARG A 454 10.55 -18.60 -13.70
N LEU A 455 9.45 -18.58 -14.46
CA LEU A 455 9.34 -19.34 -15.71
C LEU A 455 10.28 -18.80 -16.80
N GLU A 456 10.46 -17.48 -16.87
CA GLU A 456 11.40 -16.85 -17.80
C GLU A 456 12.86 -17.24 -17.49
N THR A 457 13.25 -17.25 -16.21
CA THR A 457 14.59 -17.73 -15.80
C THR A 457 14.80 -19.20 -16.13
N GLU A 458 13.83 -20.07 -15.85
CA GLU A 458 13.94 -21.51 -16.14
C GLU A 458 14.10 -21.77 -17.66
N LEU A 459 13.40 -21.01 -18.49
CA LEU A 459 13.55 -21.10 -19.95
C LEU A 459 14.92 -20.59 -20.41
N ALA A 460 15.40 -19.48 -19.86
CA ALA A 460 16.72 -18.94 -20.18
C ALA A 460 17.85 -19.93 -19.82
N GLU A 461 17.77 -20.53 -18.63
CA GLU A 461 18.72 -21.56 -18.18
C GLU A 461 18.73 -22.78 -19.11
N GLN A 462 17.57 -23.21 -19.62
CA GLN A 462 17.50 -24.32 -20.58
C GLN A 462 18.14 -23.96 -21.93
N VAL A 463 17.93 -22.75 -22.45
CA VAL A 463 18.55 -22.29 -23.70
C VAL A 463 20.06 -22.19 -23.56
N ASP A 464 20.54 -21.60 -22.46
CA ASP A 464 21.98 -21.48 -22.16
C ASP A 464 22.62 -22.85 -22.00
N PHE A 465 21.95 -23.78 -21.33
CA PHE A 465 22.42 -25.17 -21.19
C PHE A 465 22.55 -25.86 -22.55
N LEU A 466 21.55 -25.77 -23.43
CA LEU A 466 21.61 -26.36 -24.78
C LEU A 466 22.73 -25.76 -25.63
N GLN A 467 22.92 -24.44 -25.57
CA GLN A 467 24.03 -23.79 -26.27
C GLN A 467 25.39 -24.20 -25.69
N ALA A 468 25.51 -24.31 -24.36
CA ALA A 468 26.72 -24.75 -23.69
C ALA A 468 27.07 -26.21 -24.07
N LEU A 469 26.09 -27.10 -24.19
CA LEU A 469 26.31 -28.46 -24.64
C LEU A 469 26.93 -28.49 -26.06
N ILE A 470 26.36 -27.73 -26.99
CA ILE A 470 26.82 -27.70 -28.39
C ILE A 470 28.19 -27.02 -28.51
N ASP A 471 28.44 -25.94 -27.75
CA ASP A 471 29.74 -25.22 -27.70
C ASP A 471 30.90 -26.06 -27.15
N ASN A 472 30.62 -27.02 -26.28
CA ASN A 472 31.63 -27.91 -25.71
C ASN A 472 31.90 -29.15 -26.58
N ILE A 473 31.19 -29.33 -27.71
CA ILE A 473 31.57 -30.35 -28.70
C ILE A 473 32.86 -29.90 -29.38
N PRO A 474 33.96 -30.67 -29.31
CA PRO A 474 35.26 -30.26 -29.84
C PRO A 474 35.29 -30.18 -31.36
N ASN A 475 34.35 -30.86 -32.02
CA ASN A 475 34.23 -30.92 -33.47
C ASN A 475 33.39 -29.72 -33.96
N PRO A 476 33.74 -29.10 -35.10
CA PRO A 476 32.89 -28.10 -35.74
C PRO A 476 31.48 -28.66 -35.99
N VAL A 477 30.45 -28.02 -35.41
CA VAL A 477 29.03 -28.36 -35.57
C VAL A 477 28.25 -27.16 -36.08
N PHE A 478 27.41 -27.37 -37.08
CA PHE A 478 26.47 -26.37 -37.59
C PHE A 478 25.13 -26.99 -37.93
N TYR A 479 24.08 -26.18 -37.98
CA TYR A 479 22.77 -26.60 -38.43
C TYR A 479 22.12 -25.52 -39.31
N LYS A 480 21.36 -25.98 -40.30
CA LYS A 480 20.76 -25.16 -41.35
C LYS A 480 19.27 -25.40 -41.45
N ASP A 481 18.54 -24.44 -42.00
CA ASP A 481 17.13 -24.59 -42.36
C ASP A 481 16.96 -25.44 -43.63
N PRO A 482 15.72 -25.79 -44.03
CA PRO A 482 15.48 -26.57 -45.24
C PRO A 482 15.95 -25.90 -46.55
N ASP A 483 16.12 -24.58 -46.54
CA ASP A 483 16.59 -23.79 -47.69
C ASP A 483 18.12 -23.67 -47.73
N GLY A 484 18.84 -24.28 -46.78
CA GLY A 484 20.30 -24.34 -46.73
C GLY A 484 20.96 -23.18 -45.98
N LYS A 485 20.19 -22.31 -45.33
CA LYS A 485 20.70 -21.17 -44.55
C LYS A 485 21.08 -21.57 -43.15
N TYR A 486 22.19 -21.05 -42.64
CA TYR A 486 22.66 -21.39 -41.30
C TYR A 486 21.71 -20.85 -40.21
N LEU A 487 21.18 -21.76 -39.38
CA LEU A 487 20.37 -21.45 -38.20
C LEU A 487 21.24 -21.33 -36.94
N GLY A 488 22.42 -21.95 -36.94
CA GLY A 488 23.40 -21.80 -35.89
C GLY A 488 24.59 -22.74 -36.02
N CYS A 489 25.57 -22.50 -35.17
CA CYS A 489 26.81 -23.26 -35.11
C CYS A 489 27.40 -23.19 -33.71
N ASN A 490 28.34 -24.10 -33.43
CA ASN A 490 29.11 -24.09 -32.19
C ASN A 490 30.40 -23.28 -32.33
N LYS A 491 31.04 -22.99 -31.19
CA LYS A 491 32.35 -22.29 -31.16
C LYS A 491 33.46 -22.99 -31.95
N ALA A 492 33.43 -24.31 -32.06
CA ALA A 492 34.43 -25.03 -32.86
C ALA A 492 34.30 -24.69 -34.36
N PHE A 493 33.07 -24.51 -34.87
CA PHE A 493 32.81 -24.12 -36.25
C PHE A 493 33.18 -22.66 -36.54
N GLU A 494 32.94 -21.74 -35.59
CA GLU A 494 33.41 -20.35 -35.71
C GLU A 494 34.93 -20.29 -35.87
N LYS A 495 35.67 -21.02 -35.03
CA LYS A 495 37.14 -21.10 -35.09
C LYS A 495 37.62 -21.76 -36.37
N TYR A 496 36.93 -22.78 -36.84
CA TYR A 496 37.26 -23.51 -38.05
C TYR A 496 37.16 -22.62 -39.31
N LEU A 497 36.16 -21.73 -39.36
CA LEU A 497 35.98 -20.78 -40.46
C LEU A 497 36.64 -19.41 -40.22
N ASP A 498 37.11 -19.12 -39.00
CA ASP A 498 37.50 -17.77 -38.54
C ASP A 498 36.44 -16.70 -38.84
N VAL A 499 35.17 -17.07 -38.70
CA VAL A 499 34.01 -16.19 -38.89
C VAL A 499 33.12 -16.32 -37.66
N ARG A 500 32.71 -15.18 -37.09
CA ARG A 500 31.80 -15.15 -35.95
C ARG A 500 30.42 -15.65 -36.34
N ARG A 501 29.73 -16.33 -35.43
CA ARG A 501 28.40 -16.89 -35.65
C ARG A 501 27.42 -15.86 -36.17
N GLU A 502 27.43 -14.62 -35.66
CA GLU A 502 26.51 -13.56 -36.11
C GLU A 502 26.68 -13.23 -37.60
N GLU A 503 27.87 -13.48 -38.15
CA GLU A 503 28.20 -13.28 -39.55
C GLU A 503 27.95 -14.54 -40.40
N ILE A 504 27.57 -15.67 -39.78
CA ILE A 504 27.20 -16.94 -40.43
C ILE A 504 25.67 -17.09 -40.47
N LEU A 505 24.98 -16.67 -39.41
CA LEU A 505 23.53 -16.83 -39.26
C LEU A 505 22.74 -16.22 -40.43
N GLY A 506 21.81 -17.00 -40.99
CA GLY A 506 20.93 -16.61 -42.08
C GLY A 506 21.57 -16.57 -43.47
N LYS A 507 22.88 -16.79 -43.59
CA LYS A 507 23.60 -16.84 -44.86
C LYS A 507 23.55 -18.23 -45.48
N ASP A 508 23.67 -18.28 -46.80
CA ASP A 508 24.01 -19.50 -47.52
C ASP A 508 25.53 -19.73 -47.51
N VAL A 509 25.98 -20.97 -47.76
CA VAL A 509 27.41 -21.32 -47.82
C VAL A 509 28.17 -20.53 -48.89
N GLN A 510 27.50 -20.08 -49.96
CA GLN A 510 28.10 -19.23 -51.00
C GLN A 510 28.42 -17.80 -50.53
N GLU A 511 27.77 -17.35 -49.46
CA GLU A 511 27.91 -16.01 -48.90
C GLU A 511 28.96 -15.96 -47.78
N ILE A 512 29.60 -17.09 -47.49
CA ILE A 512 30.66 -17.25 -46.50
C ILE A 512 31.99 -17.44 -47.25
N PRO A 513 33.08 -16.74 -46.86
CA PRO A 513 34.36 -16.85 -47.53
C PRO A 513 35.02 -18.21 -47.26
N THR A 514 34.64 -19.23 -48.02
CA THR A 514 35.33 -20.52 -48.08
C THR A 514 35.82 -20.75 -49.51
N ALA A 515 37.14 -20.77 -49.67
CA ALA A 515 37.78 -21.09 -50.94
C ALA A 515 37.95 -22.61 -51.04
N ASP A 516 37.38 -23.17 -52.12
CA ASP A 516 37.39 -24.57 -52.56
C ASP A 516 36.28 -25.46 -51.95
N PHE A 517 35.52 -26.16 -52.82
CA PHE A 517 34.52 -27.23 -52.56
C PHE A 517 33.04 -26.89 -52.27
N ILE A 518 32.58 -25.66 -52.51
CA ILE A 518 31.14 -25.25 -52.44
C ILE A 518 30.20 -26.26 -53.15
N ASP A 519 30.57 -26.71 -54.35
CA ASP A 519 29.77 -27.63 -55.16
C ASP A 519 29.61 -29.03 -54.55
N LEU A 520 30.59 -29.50 -53.77
CA LEU A 520 30.51 -30.79 -53.08
C LEU A 520 29.52 -30.68 -51.92
N HIS A 521 29.64 -29.63 -51.09
CA HIS A 521 28.76 -29.46 -49.94
C HIS A 521 27.29 -29.26 -50.33
N HIS A 522 27.01 -28.47 -51.37
CA HIS A 522 25.64 -28.31 -51.89
C HIS A 522 25.04 -29.61 -52.43
N ARG A 523 25.84 -30.40 -53.16
CA ARG A 523 25.37 -31.69 -53.68
C ARG A 523 24.99 -32.64 -52.54
N MET A 524 25.84 -32.71 -51.52
CA MET A 524 25.59 -33.54 -50.34
C MET A 524 24.39 -33.03 -49.51
N ASP A 525 24.16 -31.71 -49.46
CA ASP A 525 22.97 -31.12 -48.81
C ASP A 525 21.68 -31.50 -49.57
N ALA A 526 21.68 -31.37 -50.89
CA ALA A 526 20.53 -31.73 -51.74
C ALA A 526 20.21 -33.25 -51.68
N GLU A 527 21.25 -34.09 -51.68
CA GLU A 527 21.10 -35.54 -51.55
C GLU A 527 20.50 -35.94 -50.19
N LEU A 528 20.92 -35.29 -49.10
CA LEU A 528 20.38 -35.53 -47.76
C LEU A 528 18.89 -35.15 -47.66
N ILE A 529 18.50 -34.01 -48.23
CA ILE A 529 17.10 -33.56 -48.24
C ILE A 529 16.22 -34.50 -49.08
N GLN A 530 16.73 -35.01 -50.20
CA GLN A 530 15.98 -35.91 -51.08
C GLN A 530 15.82 -37.33 -50.50
N ASN A 531 16.88 -37.88 -49.91
CA ASN A 531 16.92 -39.29 -49.50
C ASN A 531 16.54 -39.51 -48.03
N GLY A 532 16.63 -38.46 -47.19
CA GLY A 532 16.38 -38.54 -45.75
C GLY A 532 17.50 -39.23 -44.98
N GLY A 533 17.43 -39.18 -43.64
CA GLY A 533 18.37 -39.88 -42.75
C GLY A 533 19.67 -39.09 -42.49
N SER A 534 20.83 -39.71 -42.77
CA SER A 534 22.16 -39.13 -42.57
C SER A 534 23.15 -39.52 -43.67
N VAL A 535 24.20 -38.72 -43.85
CA VAL A 535 25.28 -38.94 -44.82
C VAL A 535 26.66 -38.67 -44.23
N VAL A 536 27.65 -39.49 -44.57
CA VAL A 536 29.05 -39.38 -44.10
C VAL A 536 30.00 -39.45 -45.30
N TYR A 537 30.96 -38.53 -45.40
CA TYR A 537 31.96 -38.52 -46.47
C TYR A 537 33.27 -37.86 -46.04
N GLU A 538 34.37 -38.21 -46.70
CA GLU A 538 35.67 -37.54 -46.52
C GLU A 538 35.79 -36.34 -47.45
N SER A 539 36.39 -35.27 -46.94
CA SER A 539 36.72 -34.07 -47.70
C SER A 539 38.12 -33.58 -47.34
N MET A 540 38.74 -32.84 -48.26
CA MET A 540 39.92 -32.07 -47.95
C MET A 540 39.50 -30.61 -47.92
N ASN A 541 39.27 -30.11 -46.72
CA ASN A 541 38.83 -28.74 -46.56
C ASN A 541 40.03 -27.86 -46.20
N ARG A 542 39.94 -26.60 -46.58
CA ARG A 542 40.92 -25.59 -46.21
C ARG A 542 40.24 -24.60 -45.27
N PRO A 543 40.31 -24.82 -43.94
CA PRO A 543 39.85 -23.84 -42.97
C PRO A 543 40.63 -22.53 -43.08
N ALA A 544 40.24 -21.53 -42.29
CA ALA A 544 40.77 -20.17 -42.37
C ALA A 544 42.29 -20.05 -42.11
N ASP A 545 42.90 -21.06 -41.48
CA ASP A 545 44.35 -21.16 -41.32
C ASP A 545 45.10 -21.38 -42.64
N GLY A 546 44.39 -21.63 -43.74
CA GLY A 546 44.94 -21.81 -45.08
C GLY A 546 45.62 -23.16 -45.29
N VAL A 547 45.61 -24.06 -44.30
CA VAL A 547 46.21 -25.39 -44.38
C VAL A 547 45.16 -26.38 -44.88
N ALA A 548 45.54 -27.37 -45.69
CA ALA A 548 44.60 -28.40 -46.10
C ALA A 548 44.46 -29.44 -44.99
N HIS A 549 43.26 -29.56 -44.41
CA HIS A 549 42.92 -30.57 -43.41
C HIS A 549 42.21 -31.75 -44.08
N HIS A 550 42.51 -32.96 -43.63
CA HIS A 550 41.72 -34.13 -43.98
C HIS A 550 40.55 -34.24 -43.01
N ASP A 551 39.33 -34.15 -43.53
CA ASP A 551 38.12 -34.10 -42.71
C ASP A 551 37.13 -35.21 -43.04
N ILE A 552 36.42 -35.67 -42.02
CA ILE A 552 35.19 -36.47 -42.16
C ILE A 552 33.99 -35.59 -41.83
N VAL A 553 33.05 -35.46 -42.76
CA VAL A 553 31.81 -34.68 -42.58
C VAL A 553 30.63 -35.62 -42.42
N HIS A 554 29.88 -35.47 -41.33
CA HIS A 554 28.61 -36.17 -41.06
C HIS A 554 27.46 -35.17 -41.05
N LYS A 555 26.34 -35.48 -41.72
CA LYS A 555 25.14 -34.63 -41.77
C LYS A 555 23.87 -35.45 -41.52
N ALA A 556 22.88 -34.92 -40.79
CA ALA A 556 21.62 -35.60 -40.45
C ALA A 556 20.41 -34.63 -40.36
N LEU A 557 19.21 -35.08 -40.75
CA LEU A 557 17.98 -34.26 -40.70
C LEU A 557 17.37 -34.13 -39.28
N PHE A 558 16.69 -33.03 -38.99
CA PHE A 558 15.84 -32.85 -37.80
C PHE A 558 14.47 -32.24 -38.14
N HIS A 559 13.46 -32.49 -37.29
CA HIS A 559 12.06 -32.09 -37.50
C HIS A 559 11.56 -31.14 -36.41
N LYS A 560 10.57 -30.31 -36.74
CA LYS A 560 9.84 -29.47 -35.79
C LYS A 560 8.84 -30.31 -35.00
N THR A 561 8.28 -29.73 -33.93
CA THR A 561 7.28 -30.37 -33.07
C THR A 561 5.99 -30.75 -33.80
N ASP A 562 5.67 -30.08 -34.91
CA ASP A 562 4.53 -30.37 -35.78
C ASP A 562 4.81 -31.48 -36.83
N GLY A 563 6.02 -32.05 -36.82
CA GLY A 563 6.45 -33.10 -37.75
C GLY A 563 6.96 -32.60 -39.10
N SER A 564 6.94 -31.29 -39.36
CA SER A 564 7.54 -30.70 -40.57
C SER A 564 9.08 -30.70 -40.50
N LEU A 565 9.73 -30.68 -41.67
CA LEU A 565 11.20 -30.63 -41.75
C LEU A 565 11.72 -29.33 -41.10
N GLY A 566 12.54 -29.48 -40.06
CA GLY A 566 13.17 -28.38 -39.36
C GLY A 566 14.49 -27.94 -39.99
N GLY A 567 15.20 -28.86 -40.63
CA GLY A 567 16.48 -28.63 -41.28
C GLY A 567 17.43 -29.81 -41.11
N PHE A 568 18.74 -29.54 -41.06
CA PHE A 568 19.77 -30.55 -40.81
C PHE A 568 20.91 -30.03 -39.95
N VAL A 569 21.57 -30.96 -39.24
CA VAL A 569 22.76 -30.73 -38.42
C VAL A 569 23.96 -31.45 -39.04
N ALA A 570 25.14 -30.85 -38.94
CA ALA A 570 26.37 -31.37 -39.49
C ALA A 570 27.53 -31.27 -38.49
N SER A 571 28.44 -32.24 -38.51
CA SER A 571 29.68 -32.23 -37.75
C SER A 571 30.89 -32.54 -38.63
N VAL A 572 31.99 -31.83 -38.44
CA VAL A 572 33.28 -32.02 -39.16
C VAL A 572 34.31 -32.60 -38.20
N THR A 573 35.08 -33.59 -38.63
CA THR A 573 36.13 -34.23 -37.80
C THR A 573 37.45 -34.20 -38.54
N ASP A 574 38.42 -33.44 -38.02
CA ASP A 574 39.77 -33.41 -38.56
C ASP A 574 40.54 -34.69 -38.18
N ILE A 575 41.10 -35.37 -39.17
CA ILE A 575 41.90 -36.59 -39.02
C ILE A 575 43.39 -36.37 -39.37
N SER A 576 43.83 -35.11 -39.48
CA SER A 576 45.21 -34.73 -39.82
C SER A 576 46.21 -35.12 -38.72
N ASP A 577 45.83 -34.95 -37.44
CA ASP A 577 46.65 -35.39 -36.29
C ASP A 577 46.84 -36.90 -36.22
N LEU A 578 45.85 -37.69 -36.63
CA LEU A 578 45.99 -39.14 -36.70
C LEU A 578 47.05 -39.54 -37.74
N LYS A 579 47.16 -38.77 -38.83
CA LYS A 579 48.21 -38.95 -39.84
C LYS A 579 49.57 -38.43 -39.33
N ARG A 580 49.62 -37.27 -38.66
CA ARG A 580 50.84 -36.69 -38.06
C ARG A 580 51.39 -37.47 -36.87
N ALA A 581 50.55 -38.07 -36.03
CA ALA A 581 50.96 -38.88 -34.88
C ALA A 581 51.76 -40.13 -35.29
N LYS A 582 51.46 -40.66 -36.49
CA LYS A 582 52.24 -41.72 -37.12
C LYS A 582 53.66 -41.28 -37.49
N GLU A 583 53.85 -40.00 -37.79
CA GLU A 583 55.15 -39.39 -38.10
C GLU A 583 55.87 -38.90 -36.83
N ALA A 584 55.13 -38.33 -35.86
CA ALA A 584 55.63 -37.84 -34.58
C ALA A 584 56.15 -38.96 -33.65
N LEU A 585 55.66 -40.19 -33.80
CA LEU A 585 56.22 -41.36 -33.12
C LEU A 585 57.74 -41.51 -33.40
N ALA A 586 58.19 -41.14 -34.60
CA ALA A 586 59.61 -41.16 -34.96
C ALA A 586 60.42 -40.00 -34.34
N GLU A 587 59.81 -38.84 -34.06
CA GLU A 587 60.44 -37.71 -33.34
C GLU A 587 60.44 -37.91 -31.81
N SER A 588 59.43 -38.59 -31.27
CA SER A 588 59.27 -38.90 -29.85
C SER A 588 60.46 -39.66 -29.26
N GLU A 589 61.08 -40.57 -30.01
CA GLU A 589 62.26 -41.33 -29.58
C GLU A 589 63.49 -40.41 -29.35
N ALA A 590 63.63 -39.34 -30.16
CA ALA A 590 64.69 -38.36 -30.01
C ALA A 590 64.42 -37.38 -28.86
N MET A 591 63.16 -36.96 -28.68
CA MET A 591 62.71 -36.11 -27.58
C MET A 591 62.85 -36.80 -26.21
N TYR A 592 62.48 -38.08 -26.11
CA TYR A 592 62.58 -38.87 -24.87
C TYR A 592 64.00 -38.88 -24.28
N ARG A 593 65.03 -38.99 -25.15
CA ARG A 593 66.44 -38.96 -24.73
C ARG A 593 66.86 -37.60 -24.19
N ASN A 594 66.32 -36.50 -24.72
CA ASN A 594 66.61 -35.14 -24.25
C ASN A 594 65.92 -34.86 -22.90
N LEU A 595 64.65 -35.27 -22.77
CA LEU A 595 63.85 -35.09 -21.55
C LEU A 595 64.45 -35.82 -20.35
N PHE A 596 64.90 -37.07 -20.55
CA PHE A 596 65.47 -37.86 -19.46
C PHE A 596 66.71 -37.18 -18.85
N GLU A 597 67.62 -36.63 -19.65
CA GLU A 597 68.91 -36.08 -19.20
C GLU A 597 68.83 -34.68 -18.59
N ASN A 598 67.91 -33.83 -19.06
CA ASN A 598 67.83 -32.40 -18.69
C ASN A 598 66.63 -32.03 -17.80
N ALA A 599 65.86 -33.01 -17.31
CA ALA A 599 64.71 -32.73 -16.45
C ALA A 599 65.12 -32.07 -15.13
N SER A 600 64.41 -31.02 -14.71
CA SER A 600 64.62 -30.28 -13.44
C SER A 600 64.12 -31.01 -12.19
N ILE A 601 63.72 -32.28 -12.34
CA ILE A 601 63.31 -33.20 -11.29
C ILE A 601 64.21 -34.42 -11.31
N GLY A 602 64.36 -35.08 -10.17
CA GLY A 602 65.11 -36.31 -10.14
C GLY A 602 64.38 -37.43 -10.88
N MET A 603 65.03 -38.12 -11.81
CA MET A 603 64.48 -39.28 -12.50
C MET A 603 65.46 -40.46 -12.43
N PHE A 604 64.93 -41.66 -12.26
CA PHE A 604 65.74 -42.87 -12.23
C PHE A 604 64.97 -44.11 -12.70
N GLN A 605 65.74 -45.10 -13.11
CA GLN A 605 65.32 -46.48 -13.29
C GLN A 605 66.20 -47.34 -12.40
N SER A 606 65.63 -48.33 -11.71
CA SER A 606 66.37 -49.22 -10.81
C SER A 606 65.91 -50.67 -10.95
N THR A 607 66.70 -51.60 -10.45
CA THR A 607 66.27 -52.97 -10.23
C THR A 607 65.38 -53.06 -8.99
N LEU A 608 64.74 -54.22 -8.80
CA LEU A 608 63.97 -54.54 -7.59
C LEU A 608 64.89 -54.58 -6.36
N GLU A 609 66.12 -55.07 -6.54
CA GLU A 609 67.17 -55.14 -5.52
C GLU A 609 67.73 -53.76 -5.14
N GLY A 610 67.30 -52.70 -5.83
CA GLY A 610 67.61 -51.33 -5.44
C GLY A 610 68.89 -50.77 -6.01
N LYS A 611 69.42 -51.35 -7.10
CA LYS A 611 70.51 -50.79 -7.88
C LYS A 611 69.97 -49.89 -9.00
N PHE A 612 70.53 -48.69 -9.17
CA PHE A 612 70.14 -47.84 -10.30
C PHE A 612 70.63 -48.42 -11.63
N LEU A 613 69.73 -48.48 -12.60
CA LEU A 613 69.98 -48.84 -13.99
C LEU A 613 70.25 -47.58 -14.82
N ARG A 614 69.52 -46.50 -14.55
CA ARG A 614 69.72 -45.17 -15.13
C ARG A 614 69.30 -44.13 -14.12
N ILE A 615 69.96 -42.99 -14.12
CA ILE A 615 69.62 -41.84 -13.29
C ILE A 615 69.92 -40.57 -14.08
N ASN A 616 69.11 -39.54 -13.93
CA ASN A 616 69.39 -38.25 -14.55
C ASN A 616 70.25 -37.35 -13.66
N LYS A 617 70.85 -36.33 -14.26
CA LYS A 617 71.81 -35.44 -13.58
C LYS A 617 71.18 -34.68 -12.40
N VAL A 618 69.89 -34.37 -12.47
CA VAL A 618 69.20 -33.64 -11.42
C VAL A 618 68.95 -34.52 -10.19
N TYR A 619 68.63 -35.81 -10.36
CA TYR A 619 68.49 -36.67 -9.18
C TYR A 619 69.82 -36.90 -8.49
N ALA A 620 70.90 -37.05 -9.27
CA ALA A 620 72.25 -37.11 -8.74
C ALA A 620 72.57 -35.85 -7.89
N ALA A 621 72.24 -34.66 -8.41
CA ALA A 621 72.42 -33.40 -7.70
C ALA A 621 71.53 -33.26 -6.44
N MET A 622 70.26 -33.67 -6.49
CA MET A 622 69.33 -33.65 -5.34
C MET A 622 69.82 -34.54 -4.19
N LEU A 623 70.51 -35.64 -4.52
CA LEU A 623 71.12 -36.55 -3.56
C LEU A 623 72.53 -36.11 -3.13
N GLY A 624 73.11 -35.08 -3.76
CA GLY A 624 74.40 -34.49 -3.40
C GLY A 624 75.63 -35.12 -4.08
N TYR A 625 75.46 -35.73 -5.27
CA TYR A 625 76.53 -36.34 -6.07
C TYR A 625 76.82 -35.55 -7.35
N ASP A 626 78.07 -35.60 -7.84
CA ASP A 626 78.55 -34.76 -8.97
C ASP A 626 78.31 -35.39 -10.35
N SER A 627 78.12 -36.71 -10.45
CA SER A 627 77.85 -37.40 -11.73
C SER A 627 76.89 -38.58 -11.59
N THR A 628 76.22 -38.95 -12.70
CA THR A 628 75.25 -40.05 -12.75
C THR A 628 75.91 -41.42 -12.65
N GLU A 629 77.11 -41.57 -13.22
CA GLU A 629 77.94 -42.78 -13.16
C GLU A 629 78.42 -43.04 -11.74
N GLU A 630 78.87 -41.99 -11.02
CA GLU A 630 79.27 -42.09 -9.61
C GLU A 630 78.12 -42.60 -8.74
N VAL A 631 76.89 -42.12 -8.97
CA VAL A 631 75.71 -42.59 -8.22
C VAL A 631 75.42 -44.07 -8.52
N ILE A 632 75.48 -44.50 -9.78
CA ILE A 632 75.20 -45.89 -10.17
C ILE A 632 76.26 -46.87 -9.63
N GLU A 633 77.51 -46.44 -9.51
CA GLU A 633 78.59 -47.25 -8.94
C GLU A 633 78.60 -47.23 -7.41
N ALA A 634 78.41 -46.07 -6.77
CA ALA A 634 78.48 -45.91 -5.31
C ALA A 634 77.23 -46.42 -4.58
N ILE A 635 76.05 -46.31 -5.21
CA ILE A 635 74.79 -46.73 -4.64
C ILE A 635 74.43 -48.11 -5.18
N THR A 636 74.89 -49.12 -4.46
CA THR A 636 74.57 -50.51 -4.74
C THR A 636 73.25 -50.94 -4.11
N ASP A 637 72.79 -50.23 -3.08
CA ASP A 637 71.53 -50.50 -2.38
C ASP A 637 70.82 -49.20 -1.92
N THR A 638 69.79 -48.81 -2.65
CA THR A 638 68.95 -47.64 -2.33
C THR A 638 68.17 -47.76 -1.02
N ALA A 639 67.91 -48.97 -0.51
CA ALA A 639 67.15 -49.22 0.72
C ALA A 639 67.83 -48.63 1.96
N THR A 640 69.14 -48.76 1.99
CA THR A 640 69.97 -48.44 3.15
C THR A 640 70.77 -47.16 2.97
N GLN A 641 70.94 -46.69 1.71
CA GLN A 641 71.82 -45.57 1.38
C GLN A 641 71.08 -44.26 1.02
N ILE A 642 69.77 -44.27 0.70
CA ILE A 642 69.02 -43.07 0.25
C ILE A 642 67.74 -42.80 1.06
N HIS A 643 66.98 -43.83 1.43
CA HIS A 643 65.77 -43.61 2.23
C HIS A 643 66.15 -43.37 3.70
N ALA A 644 65.65 -42.29 4.30
CA ALA A 644 65.95 -41.95 5.70
C ALA A 644 65.40 -43.00 6.69
N ASP A 645 64.38 -43.76 6.27
CA ASP A 645 63.87 -44.94 6.98
C ASP A 645 63.86 -46.15 6.02
N PRO A 646 64.62 -47.22 6.30
CA PRO A 646 64.67 -48.43 5.46
C PRO A 646 63.31 -49.11 5.26
N ARG A 647 62.35 -48.90 6.19
CA ARG A 647 60.99 -49.44 6.09
C ARG A 647 60.22 -48.87 4.92
N ASN A 648 60.49 -47.62 4.54
CA ASN A 648 59.80 -46.96 3.43
C ASN A 648 60.00 -47.70 2.11
N ARG A 649 61.17 -48.32 1.89
CA ARG A 649 61.41 -49.11 0.69
C ARG A 649 60.70 -50.46 0.73
N ALA A 650 60.66 -51.10 1.90
CA ALA A 650 59.91 -52.35 2.07
C ALA A 650 58.41 -52.13 1.89
N ASP A 651 57.85 -51.06 2.47
CA ASP A 651 56.46 -50.66 2.33
C ASP A 651 56.13 -50.27 0.89
N MET A 652 57.06 -49.58 0.21
CA MET A 652 56.96 -49.29 -1.21
C MET A 652 56.89 -50.57 -2.04
N LEU A 653 57.83 -51.51 -1.88
CA LEU A 653 57.86 -52.75 -2.66
C LEU A 653 56.62 -53.63 -2.37
N ALA A 654 56.19 -53.73 -1.12
CA ALA A 654 54.98 -54.46 -0.72
C ALA A 654 53.71 -53.80 -1.28
N ALA A 655 53.58 -52.49 -1.15
CA ALA A 655 52.48 -51.75 -1.75
C ALA A 655 52.50 -51.90 -3.29
N MET A 656 53.67 -52.08 -3.89
CA MET A 656 53.85 -52.29 -5.32
C MET A 656 53.63 -53.74 -5.77
N GLU A 657 53.37 -54.71 -4.90
CA GLU A 657 52.87 -56.02 -5.30
C GLU A 657 51.40 -55.91 -5.75
N GLU A 658 50.64 -55.09 -5.03
CA GLU A 658 49.22 -54.87 -5.28
C GLU A 658 48.94 -53.64 -6.16
N ARG A 659 49.90 -52.72 -6.30
CA ARG A 659 49.72 -51.44 -7.03
C ARG A 659 50.84 -51.19 -8.04
N ASP A 660 50.50 -50.56 -9.16
CA ASP A 660 51.50 -50.31 -10.22
C ASP A 660 52.39 -49.10 -9.94
N TRP A 661 51.86 -48.09 -9.26
CA TRP A 661 52.61 -46.93 -8.81
C TRP A 661 52.53 -46.79 -7.29
N PHE A 662 53.65 -46.42 -6.72
CA PHE A 662 53.77 -45.97 -5.35
C PHE A 662 54.11 -44.49 -5.35
N TYR A 663 53.34 -43.74 -4.58
CA TYR A 663 53.57 -42.33 -4.36
C TYR A 663 53.77 -42.11 -2.87
N ALA A 664 54.85 -41.42 -2.53
CA ALA A 664 55.10 -41.06 -1.16
C ALA A 664 55.80 -39.71 -1.10
N GLU A 665 55.24 -38.80 -0.32
CA GLU A 665 56.00 -37.66 0.17
C GLU A 665 56.76 -38.14 1.39
N GLN A 666 58.07 -38.30 1.24
CA GLN A 666 58.88 -38.95 2.26
C GLN A 666 60.26 -38.32 2.38
N PRO A 667 60.90 -38.44 3.56
CA PRO A 667 62.23 -37.91 3.77
C PRO A 667 63.30 -38.74 3.06
N TYR A 668 64.14 -38.06 2.30
CA TYR A 668 65.32 -38.62 1.62
C TYR A 668 66.61 -38.14 2.29
N LEU A 669 67.58 -39.05 2.41
CA LEU A 669 68.92 -38.77 2.93
C LEU A 669 69.88 -38.41 1.78
N ARG A 670 70.61 -37.31 1.93
CA ARG A 670 71.63 -36.86 0.96
C ARG A 670 73.03 -37.36 1.33
N LYS A 671 73.99 -37.32 0.40
CA LYS A 671 75.42 -37.70 0.57
C LYS A 671 76.09 -37.02 1.77
N ASP A 672 75.65 -35.80 2.11
CA ASP A 672 76.17 -34.99 3.23
C ASP A 672 75.46 -35.24 4.58
N GLY A 673 74.37 -36.03 4.59
CA GLY A 673 73.57 -36.38 5.77
C GLY A 673 72.30 -35.56 6.00
N SER A 674 71.92 -34.60 5.14
CA SER A 674 70.71 -33.77 5.29
C SER A 674 69.41 -34.43 4.77
N ILE A 675 68.24 -33.93 5.20
CA ILE A 675 66.91 -34.46 4.83
C ILE A 675 66.17 -33.55 3.84
N MET A 676 65.66 -34.16 2.77
CA MET A 676 64.79 -33.55 1.76
C MET A 676 63.39 -34.15 1.83
N ILE A 677 62.32 -33.34 1.75
CA ILE A 677 60.97 -33.88 1.52
C ILE A 677 60.80 -34.10 0.03
N GLY A 678 61.16 -35.32 -0.37
CA GLY A 678 60.99 -35.78 -1.73
C GLY A 678 59.57 -36.29 -1.92
N LYS A 679 58.86 -35.70 -2.88
CA LYS A 679 57.69 -36.33 -3.44
C LYS A 679 58.13 -37.39 -4.43
N LEU A 680 58.12 -38.63 -3.99
CA LEU A 680 58.37 -39.82 -4.80
C LEU A 680 57.11 -40.17 -5.58
N ALA A 681 57.32 -40.46 -6.85
CA ALA A 681 56.48 -41.35 -7.61
C ALA A 681 57.37 -42.45 -8.18
N ILE A 682 57.05 -43.71 -7.96
CA ILE A 682 57.80 -44.84 -8.51
C ILE A 682 56.86 -45.92 -8.94
N ARG A 683 57.18 -46.62 -10.02
CA ARG A 683 56.38 -47.75 -10.51
C ARG A 683 57.24 -48.94 -10.89
N ARG A 684 56.58 -50.09 -10.96
CA ARG A 684 57.11 -51.23 -11.70
C ARG A 684 56.74 -51.07 -13.17
N VAL A 685 57.74 -51.18 -14.03
CA VAL A 685 57.53 -51.31 -15.46
C VAL A 685 57.58 -52.78 -15.78
N LEU A 686 56.46 -53.33 -16.25
CA LEU A 686 56.35 -54.75 -16.59
C LEU A 686 56.77 -54.98 -18.05
N ARG A 687 57.34 -56.15 -18.33
CA ARG A 687 57.51 -56.66 -19.69
C ARG A 687 56.18 -57.22 -20.20
N LEU A 688 56.10 -57.46 -21.50
CA LEU A 688 54.90 -58.06 -22.15
C LEU A 688 54.52 -59.44 -21.60
N ASP A 689 55.47 -60.15 -20.98
CA ASP A 689 55.27 -61.46 -20.34
C ASP A 689 54.81 -61.37 -18.88
N GLY A 690 54.58 -60.17 -18.36
CA GLY A 690 54.10 -59.93 -16.99
C GLY A 690 55.20 -59.92 -15.92
N THR A 691 56.46 -60.16 -16.28
CA THR A 691 57.59 -60.02 -15.35
C THR A 691 58.00 -58.56 -15.20
N VAL A 692 58.52 -58.17 -14.03
CA VAL A 692 58.99 -56.80 -13.79
C VAL A 692 60.27 -56.55 -14.58
N ALA A 693 60.24 -55.59 -15.51
CA ALA A 693 61.38 -55.17 -16.31
C ALA A 693 62.38 -54.34 -15.49
N TYR A 694 61.88 -53.32 -14.78
CA TYR A 694 62.62 -52.43 -13.90
C TYR A 694 61.64 -51.59 -13.08
N LEU A 695 62.13 -50.89 -12.07
CA LEU A 695 61.40 -49.83 -11.38
C LEU A 695 61.76 -48.48 -11.99
N GLU A 696 60.81 -47.59 -12.17
CA GLU A 696 61.04 -46.25 -12.70
C GLU A 696 60.42 -45.23 -11.76
N GLY A 697 61.20 -44.24 -11.35
CA GLY A 697 60.74 -43.24 -10.40
C GLY A 697 61.22 -41.83 -10.68
N ILE A 698 60.43 -40.89 -10.18
CA ILE A 698 60.75 -39.48 -10.15
C ILE A 698 60.66 -38.94 -8.73
N VAL A 699 61.51 -37.97 -8.42
CA VAL A 699 61.57 -37.31 -7.12
C VAL A 699 61.61 -35.80 -7.32
N GLU A 700 60.67 -35.11 -6.70
CA GLU A 700 60.61 -33.65 -6.65
C GLU A 700 60.84 -33.18 -5.21
N ASP A 701 61.69 -32.16 -5.01
CA ASP A 701 61.81 -31.48 -3.71
C ASP A 701 60.67 -30.47 -3.55
N ILE A 702 59.66 -30.78 -2.72
CA ILE A 702 58.41 -30.00 -2.59
C ILE A 702 58.35 -29.14 -1.33
N THR A 703 59.48 -28.89 -0.70
CA THR A 703 59.56 -28.30 0.64
C THR A 703 58.93 -26.89 0.72
N GLU A 704 59.03 -26.08 -0.33
CA GLU A 704 58.56 -24.68 -0.36
C GLU A 704 57.09 -24.52 -0.80
N ARG A 705 56.64 -25.37 -1.72
CA ARG A 705 55.30 -25.31 -2.34
C ARG A 705 54.16 -25.59 -1.35
N LYS A 706 54.34 -26.56 -0.45
CA LYS A 706 53.35 -26.92 0.58
C LYS A 706 52.99 -25.77 1.52
N ARG A 707 53.82 -24.71 1.60
CA ARG A 707 53.57 -23.55 2.46
C ARG A 707 52.69 -22.46 1.81
N SER A 708 52.47 -22.49 0.49
CA SER A 708 51.82 -21.37 -0.25
C SER A 708 50.41 -21.66 -0.79
N GLU A 709 50.05 -22.93 -1.03
CA GLU A 709 48.77 -23.31 -1.65
C GLU A 709 47.54 -23.15 -0.73
N GLU A 710 47.69 -23.22 0.59
CA GLU A 710 46.54 -23.17 1.51
C GLU A 710 45.89 -21.77 1.62
N ALA A 711 46.57 -20.68 1.26
CA ALA A 711 46.08 -19.32 1.53
C ALA A 711 45.22 -18.70 0.42
N LEU A 712 45.40 -19.10 -0.85
CA LEU A 712 44.82 -18.41 -2.01
C LEU A 712 43.38 -18.87 -2.34
N ILE A 713 43.09 -20.14 -2.08
CA ILE A 713 41.87 -20.83 -2.57
C ILE A 713 40.57 -20.28 -1.95
N ASN A 714 40.61 -19.75 -0.73
CA ASN A 714 39.39 -19.35 -0.03
C ASN A 714 38.86 -17.95 -0.42
N ARG A 715 39.64 -17.10 -1.09
CA ARG A 715 39.30 -15.67 -1.24
C ARG A 715 38.60 -15.32 -2.56
N GLU A 716 38.88 -16.01 -3.66
CA GLU A 716 38.37 -15.64 -4.99
C GLU A 716 36.89 -15.98 -5.22
N ARG A 717 36.37 -17.01 -4.55
CA ARG A 717 35.02 -17.53 -4.84
C ARG A 717 33.88 -16.60 -4.43
N GLU A 718 34.08 -15.82 -3.38
CA GLU A 718 33.00 -15.03 -2.77
C GLU A 718 32.65 -13.75 -3.53
N LEU A 719 33.63 -13.16 -4.23
CA LEU A 719 33.49 -11.83 -4.80
C LEU A 719 32.74 -11.81 -6.14
N ARG A 720 32.80 -12.89 -6.92
CA ARG A 720 32.25 -12.91 -8.30
C ARG A 720 30.72 -12.95 -8.35
N ILE A 721 30.08 -13.61 -7.38
CA ILE A 721 28.64 -13.88 -7.42
C ILE A 721 27.81 -12.62 -7.08
N LYS A 722 28.33 -11.71 -6.25
CA LYS A 722 27.56 -10.53 -5.79
C LYS A 722 27.44 -9.42 -6.84
N ALA A 723 28.39 -9.31 -7.76
CA ALA A 723 28.44 -8.20 -8.71
C ALA A 723 27.41 -8.32 -9.84
N GLN A 724 27.02 -9.53 -10.21
CA GLN A 724 26.23 -9.78 -11.42
C GLN A 724 24.73 -9.50 -11.21
N ASN A 725 24.17 -9.83 -10.05
CA ASN A 725 22.73 -9.69 -9.76
C ASN A 725 22.26 -8.22 -9.63
N LEU A 726 23.17 -7.28 -9.33
CA LEU A 726 22.82 -5.88 -9.09
C LEU A 726 22.56 -5.08 -10.39
N MET A 727 23.07 -5.56 -11.53
CA MET A 727 23.04 -4.81 -12.79
C MET A 727 21.73 -5.00 -13.56
N GLU A 728 21.13 -6.19 -13.49
CA GLU A 728 19.88 -6.51 -14.21
C GLU A 728 18.66 -5.82 -13.61
N VAL A 729 18.53 -5.78 -12.29
CA VAL A 729 17.36 -5.21 -11.60
C VAL A 729 17.16 -3.72 -11.92
N ASN A 730 18.25 -2.97 -12.08
CA ASN A 730 18.18 -1.52 -12.36
C ASN A 730 17.70 -1.19 -13.78
N THR A 731 17.91 -2.08 -14.75
CA THR A 731 17.57 -1.81 -16.16
C THR A 731 16.07 -1.99 -16.40
N THR A 732 15.47 -3.02 -15.80
CA THR A 732 14.05 -3.35 -15.95
C THR A 732 13.13 -2.29 -15.32
N MET A 733 13.53 -1.70 -14.19
CA MET A 733 12.70 -0.73 -13.49
C MET A 733 12.54 0.59 -14.27
N LYS A 734 13.51 0.99 -15.09
CA LYS A 734 13.43 2.22 -15.90
C LYS A 734 12.39 2.14 -17.01
N VAL A 735 12.29 1.01 -17.70
CA VAL A 735 11.38 0.84 -18.86
C VAL A 735 9.90 0.82 -18.44
N LEU A 736 9.61 0.29 -17.26
CA LEU A 736 8.26 0.19 -16.71
C LEU A 736 7.68 1.55 -16.30
N LEU A 737 8.53 2.43 -15.75
CA LEU A 737 8.13 3.79 -15.37
C LEU A 737 7.72 4.61 -16.60
N ASP A 738 8.50 4.56 -17.69
CA ASP A 738 8.21 5.30 -18.92
C ASP A 738 6.89 4.86 -19.60
N THR A 739 6.51 3.59 -19.44
CA THR A 739 5.29 3.05 -20.05
C THR A 739 4.03 3.51 -19.30
N MET A 740 4.08 3.54 -17.97
CA MET A 740 2.94 3.94 -17.13
C MET A 740 2.56 5.42 -17.29
N GLU A 741 3.54 6.29 -17.50
CA GLU A 741 3.27 7.72 -17.73
C GLU A 741 2.50 7.96 -19.03
N ARG A 742 2.75 7.16 -20.06
CA ARG A 742 2.11 7.28 -21.37
C ARG A 742 0.64 6.84 -21.35
N ASP A 743 0.33 5.75 -20.66
CA ASP A 743 -1.04 5.21 -20.55
C ASP A 743 -1.97 6.15 -19.76
N GLN A 744 -1.44 6.83 -18.74
CA GLN A 744 -2.21 7.81 -17.98
C GLN A 744 -2.65 9.02 -18.82
N GLU A 745 -1.86 9.40 -19.82
CA GLU A 745 -2.18 10.55 -20.65
C GLU A 745 -3.26 10.21 -21.70
N GLU A 746 -3.21 9.00 -22.28
CA GLU A 746 -4.22 8.54 -23.24
C GLU A 746 -5.62 8.39 -22.62
N LEU A 747 -5.70 7.93 -21.36
CA LEU A 747 -6.97 7.77 -20.65
C LEU A 747 -7.67 9.13 -20.40
N LYS A 748 -6.90 10.18 -20.09
CA LYS A 748 -7.42 11.53 -19.85
C LYS A 748 -8.04 12.13 -21.10
N GLU A 749 -7.39 11.98 -22.26
CA GLU A 749 -7.89 12.47 -23.54
C GLU A 749 -9.22 11.81 -23.94
N ARG A 750 -9.31 10.48 -23.76
CA ARG A 750 -10.57 9.73 -24.01
C ARG A 750 -11.72 10.19 -23.13
N PHE A 751 -11.47 10.40 -21.84
CA PHE A 751 -12.51 10.83 -20.89
C PHE A 751 -13.11 12.21 -21.27
N LEU A 752 -12.25 13.17 -21.61
CA LEU A 752 -12.68 14.50 -22.05
C LEU A 752 -13.49 14.47 -23.35
N THR A 753 -13.02 13.67 -24.32
CA THR A 753 -13.69 13.50 -25.61
C THR A 753 -15.10 12.96 -25.42
N ASN A 754 -15.29 11.98 -24.53
CA ASN A 754 -16.60 11.39 -24.25
C ASN A 754 -17.56 12.41 -23.61
N ILE A 755 -17.11 13.18 -22.63
CA ILE A 755 -17.97 14.21 -22.00
C ILE A 755 -18.36 15.29 -23.02
N GLN A 756 -17.40 15.83 -23.78
CA GLN A 756 -17.65 16.93 -24.70
C GLN A 756 -18.50 16.54 -25.91
N ASN A 757 -18.25 15.38 -26.50
CA ASN A 757 -18.89 15.00 -27.76
C ASN A 757 -20.10 14.08 -27.60
N GLN A 758 -20.22 13.38 -26.46
CA GLN A 758 -21.28 12.39 -26.27
C GLN A 758 -22.26 12.73 -25.15
N VAL A 759 -21.90 13.55 -24.16
CA VAL A 759 -22.79 13.86 -23.02
C VAL A 759 -23.39 15.26 -23.13
N LEU A 760 -22.54 16.30 -23.24
CA LEU A 760 -23.00 17.70 -23.32
C LEU A 760 -24.01 18.00 -24.45
N PRO A 761 -23.90 17.42 -25.67
CA PRO A 761 -24.84 17.70 -26.74
C PRO A 761 -26.28 17.24 -26.46
N TYR A 762 -26.48 16.19 -25.65
CA TYR A 762 -27.81 15.72 -25.28
C TYR A 762 -28.43 16.57 -24.17
N LEU A 763 -27.62 17.04 -23.22
CA LEU A 763 -28.06 18.03 -22.23
C LEU A 763 -28.49 19.34 -22.91
N GLY A 764 -27.74 19.78 -23.93
CA GLY A 764 -28.10 20.94 -24.75
C GLY A 764 -29.40 20.74 -25.55
N LYS A 765 -29.71 19.52 -26.01
CA LYS A 765 -31.00 19.20 -26.65
C LYS A 765 -32.15 19.20 -25.64
N LEU A 766 -31.95 18.62 -24.46
CA LEU A 766 -32.93 18.62 -23.36
C LEU A 766 -33.31 20.04 -22.96
N LYS A 767 -32.35 20.97 -22.85
CA LYS A 767 -32.61 22.40 -22.56
C LYS A 767 -33.50 23.12 -23.59
N LYS A 768 -33.55 22.64 -24.83
CA LYS A 768 -34.36 23.24 -25.91
C LYS A 768 -35.77 22.63 -26.01
N SER A 769 -36.05 21.58 -25.26
CA SER A 769 -37.37 20.97 -25.15
C SER A 769 -38.28 21.81 -24.22
N PRO A 770 -39.61 21.72 -24.34
CA PRO A 770 -40.52 22.40 -23.43
C PRO A 770 -40.48 21.74 -22.05
N LEU A 771 -39.57 22.23 -21.19
CA LEU A 771 -39.39 21.79 -19.81
C LEU A 771 -40.07 22.74 -18.84
N GLN A 772 -40.55 22.22 -17.70
CA GLN A 772 -40.97 23.03 -16.56
C GLN A 772 -39.76 23.73 -15.91
N GLU A 773 -40.02 24.77 -15.12
CA GLU A 773 -38.97 25.68 -14.61
C GLU A 773 -38.00 24.98 -13.63
N ASP A 774 -38.52 24.05 -12.84
CA ASP A 774 -37.78 23.13 -11.97
C ASP A 774 -36.91 22.13 -12.77
N GLN A 775 -37.47 21.53 -13.82
CA GLN A 775 -36.77 20.59 -14.69
C GLN A 775 -35.62 21.26 -15.45
N LYS A 776 -35.81 22.51 -15.87
CA LYS A 776 -34.75 23.31 -16.49
C LYS A 776 -33.61 23.58 -15.50
N GLY A 777 -33.94 23.85 -14.25
CA GLY A 777 -32.96 23.98 -13.16
C GLY A 777 -32.12 22.72 -12.96
N TYR A 778 -32.72 21.53 -12.98
CA TYR A 778 -31.97 20.27 -12.86
C TYR A 778 -31.00 20.03 -14.01
N VAL A 779 -31.41 20.33 -15.25
CA VAL A 779 -30.53 20.16 -16.42
C VAL A 779 -29.38 21.18 -16.40
N GLU A 780 -29.63 22.41 -15.94
CA GLU A 780 -28.59 23.42 -15.75
C GLU A 780 -27.56 23.01 -14.68
N MET A 781 -28.03 22.43 -13.58
CA MET A 781 -27.18 21.96 -12.48
C MET A 781 -26.36 20.72 -12.88
N ALA A 782 -26.95 19.77 -13.61
CA ALA A 782 -26.25 18.60 -14.13
C ALA A 782 -25.14 18.97 -15.12
N GLU A 783 -25.39 19.94 -16.01
CA GLU A 783 -24.36 20.45 -16.93
C GLU A 783 -23.22 21.15 -16.18
N ALA A 784 -23.53 21.95 -15.16
CA ALA A 784 -22.53 22.62 -14.34
C ALA A 784 -21.61 21.62 -13.60
N HIS A 785 -22.18 20.60 -12.97
CA HIS A 785 -21.40 19.56 -12.27
C HIS A 785 -20.54 18.73 -13.23
N LEU A 786 -21.05 18.39 -14.42
CA LEU A 786 -20.25 17.65 -15.42
C LEU A 786 -19.07 18.47 -15.94
N LEU A 787 -19.26 19.78 -16.13
CA LEU A 787 -18.17 20.69 -16.51
C LEU A 787 -17.16 20.87 -15.37
N GLU A 788 -17.60 20.85 -14.11
CA GLU A 788 -16.73 20.88 -12.94
C GLU A 788 -15.90 19.59 -12.81
N ILE A 789 -16.50 18.41 -13.04
CA ILE A 789 -15.79 17.12 -13.07
C ILE A 789 -14.75 17.07 -14.21
N ALA A 790 -15.05 17.68 -15.35
CA ALA A 790 -14.12 17.79 -16.47
C ALA A 790 -13.07 18.91 -16.30
N SER A 791 -13.22 19.80 -15.32
CA SER A 791 -12.38 20.99 -15.09
C SER A 791 -10.89 20.67 -14.82
N PRO A 792 -10.53 19.69 -13.97
CA PRO A 792 -9.12 19.38 -13.70
C PRO A 792 -8.37 18.87 -14.94
N PHE A 793 -9.07 18.15 -15.82
CA PHE A 793 -8.52 17.60 -17.05
C PHE A 793 -8.42 18.67 -18.16
N THR A 794 -9.28 19.69 -18.13
CA THR A 794 -9.24 20.82 -19.08
C THR A 794 -8.21 21.89 -18.69
N GLN A 795 -7.86 22.02 -17.40
CA GLN A 795 -6.83 22.96 -16.93
C GLN A 795 -5.40 22.62 -17.40
N LYS A 796 -5.10 21.33 -17.63
CA LYS A 796 -3.81 20.91 -18.22
C LYS A 796 -3.77 21.03 -19.75
N LEU A 797 -4.90 20.85 -20.42
CA LEU A 797 -5.02 21.09 -21.88
C LEU A 797 -4.94 22.58 -22.25
N THR A 798 -5.14 23.49 -21.29
CA THR A 798 -5.03 24.95 -21.51
C THR A 798 -3.64 25.51 -21.20
N SER A 799 -2.74 24.75 -20.55
CA SER A 799 -1.36 25.22 -20.31
C SER A 799 -0.42 24.96 -21.49
N SER A 800 -0.74 24.00 -22.37
CA SER A 800 0.03 23.74 -23.58
C SER A 800 -0.37 24.61 -24.77
N PHE A 801 -1.56 25.24 -24.76
CA PHE A 801 -2.01 26.09 -25.86
C PHE A 801 -2.66 27.40 -25.39
N LEU A 802 -1.80 28.43 -25.38
CA LEU A 802 -2.08 29.88 -25.50
C LEU A 802 -2.52 30.61 -24.23
N ASN A 803 -1.66 31.54 -23.79
CA ASN A 803 -1.84 32.51 -22.69
C ASN A 803 -3.03 33.49 -22.89
N LEU A 804 -4.24 32.96 -23.07
CA LEU A 804 -5.48 33.72 -23.17
C LEU A 804 -6.06 33.96 -21.77
N THR A 805 -6.54 35.18 -21.52
CA THR A 805 -7.24 35.51 -20.27
C THR A 805 -8.64 34.89 -20.24
N LYS A 806 -9.25 34.76 -19.05
CA LYS A 806 -10.62 34.22 -18.90
C LYS A 806 -11.64 34.87 -19.86
N LYS A 807 -11.55 36.20 -20.05
CA LYS A 807 -12.43 36.96 -20.96
C LYS A 807 -12.14 36.66 -22.44
N GLU A 808 -10.88 36.46 -22.80
CA GLU A 808 -10.46 36.10 -24.15
C GLU A 808 -10.81 34.65 -24.51
N ILE A 809 -10.77 33.73 -23.55
CA ILE A 809 -11.24 32.33 -23.74
C ILE A 809 -12.74 32.31 -24.07
N GLN A 810 -13.54 33.07 -23.31
CA GLN A 810 -14.98 33.16 -23.54
C GLN A 810 -15.31 33.75 -24.92
N ILE A 811 -14.57 34.78 -25.34
CA ILE A 811 -14.74 35.40 -26.66
C ILE A 811 -14.23 34.48 -27.78
N ALA A 812 -13.10 33.79 -27.59
CA ALA A 812 -12.55 32.82 -28.55
C ALA A 812 -13.53 31.66 -28.80
N TYR A 813 -14.17 31.16 -27.75
CA TYR A 813 -15.21 30.13 -27.86
C TYR A 813 -16.38 30.61 -28.75
N LEU A 814 -16.90 31.82 -28.50
CA LEU A 814 -18.00 32.35 -29.31
C LEU A 814 -17.58 32.69 -30.75
N VAL A 815 -16.30 33.04 -30.98
CA VAL A 815 -15.74 33.17 -32.34
C VAL A 815 -15.69 31.81 -33.04
N LYS A 816 -15.28 30.75 -32.33
CA LYS A 816 -15.24 29.38 -32.85
C LYS A 816 -16.64 28.91 -33.32
N GLU A 817 -17.66 29.27 -32.55
CA GLU A 817 -19.09 29.04 -32.88
C GLU A 817 -19.60 29.90 -34.04
N GLY A 818 -18.77 30.78 -34.62
CA GLY A 818 -19.10 31.57 -35.81
C GLY A 818 -19.89 32.85 -35.52
N LYS A 819 -20.04 33.24 -34.24
CA LYS A 819 -20.75 34.47 -33.86
C LYS A 819 -19.98 35.72 -34.29
N SER A 820 -20.71 36.76 -34.71
CA SER A 820 -20.16 38.07 -35.02
C SER A 820 -19.77 38.86 -33.76
N SER A 821 -18.93 39.89 -33.89
CA SER A 821 -18.54 40.72 -32.74
C SER A 821 -19.76 41.39 -32.07
N LYS A 822 -20.81 41.69 -32.86
CA LYS A 822 -22.07 42.27 -32.38
C LYS A 822 -22.87 41.29 -31.55
N GLU A 823 -23.07 40.06 -32.03
CA GLU A 823 -23.77 39.01 -31.28
C GLU A 823 -23.05 38.65 -29.98
N ILE A 824 -21.72 38.60 -29.99
CA ILE A 824 -20.92 38.32 -28.79
C ILE A 824 -21.07 39.47 -27.77
N ALA A 825 -21.15 40.71 -28.25
CA ALA A 825 -21.33 41.88 -27.39
C ALA A 825 -22.69 41.85 -26.67
N GLU A 826 -23.76 41.49 -27.40
CA GLU A 826 -25.10 41.31 -26.85
C GLU A 826 -25.14 40.15 -25.83
N LEU A 827 -24.55 39.00 -26.17
CA LEU A 827 -24.50 37.83 -25.28
C LEU A 827 -23.72 38.07 -23.98
N LEU A 828 -22.67 38.90 -24.03
CA LEU A 828 -21.82 39.19 -22.88
C LEU A 828 -22.18 40.49 -22.16
N ASN A 829 -23.30 41.12 -22.54
CA ASN A 829 -23.71 42.45 -22.08
C ASN A 829 -22.54 43.45 -22.07
N ALA A 830 -21.79 43.49 -23.18
CA ALA A 830 -20.57 44.28 -23.35
C ALA A 830 -20.69 45.20 -24.57
N LYS A 831 -19.89 46.27 -24.61
CA LYS A 831 -19.80 47.11 -25.82
C LYS A 831 -19.05 46.36 -26.92
N GLN A 832 -19.54 46.40 -28.16
CA GLN A 832 -18.93 45.72 -29.32
C GLN A 832 -17.42 45.99 -29.48
N ARG A 833 -17.00 47.23 -29.24
CA ARG A 833 -15.58 47.64 -29.19
C ARG A 833 -14.71 46.77 -28.27
N VAL A 834 -15.24 46.35 -27.12
CA VAL A 834 -14.51 45.53 -26.14
C VAL A 834 -14.31 44.11 -26.66
N VAL A 835 -15.31 43.57 -27.35
CA VAL A 835 -15.22 42.26 -28.00
C VAL A 835 -14.21 42.29 -29.14
N GLU A 836 -14.22 43.35 -29.95
CA GLU A 836 -13.27 43.55 -31.04
C GLU A 836 -11.83 43.66 -30.53
N PHE A 837 -11.63 44.39 -29.43
CA PHE A 837 -10.33 44.47 -28.75
C PHE A 837 -9.81 43.09 -28.31
N HIS A 838 -10.64 42.29 -27.65
CA HIS A 838 -10.24 40.94 -27.26
C HIS A 838 -10.05 40.00 -28.45
N ARG A 839 -10.84 40.13 -29.53
CA ARG A 839 -10.63 39.40 -30.78
C ARG A 839 -9.26 39.68 -31.39
N GLU A 840 -8.82 40.94 -31.38
CA GLU A 840 -7.48 41.31 -31.85
C GLU A 840 -6.38 40.81 -30.91
N ASN A 841 -6.57 40.85 -29.60
CA ASN A 841 -5.61 40.25 -28.67
C ASN A 841 -5.47 38.75 -28.88
N ILE A 842 -6.59 38.04 -29.08
CA ILE A 842 -6.58 36.61 -29.41
C ILE A 842 -5.81 36.39 -30.72
N ARG A 843 -6.06 37.17 -31.77
CA ARG A 843 -5.31 37.10 -33.03
C ARG A 843 -3.81 37.33 -32.82
N SER A 844 -3.44 38.32 -32.02
CA SER A 844 -2.04 38.62 -31.72
C SER A 844 -1.37 37.47 -30.96
N LYS A 845 -2.06 36.89 -29.96
CA LYS A 845 -1.56 35.77 -29.15
C LYS A 845 -1.47 34.47 -29.94
N LEU A 846 -2.31 34.30 -30.96
CA LEU A 846 -2.29 33.19 -31.92
C LEU A 846 -1.32 33.38 -33.10
N GLY A 847 -0.53 34.46 -33.13
CA GLY A 847 0.40 34.73 -34.23
C GLY A 847 -0.27 35.07 -35.58
N LEU A 848 -1.54 35.49 -35.56
CA LEU A 848 -2.34 35.89 -36.73
C LEU A 848 -2.32 37.39 -37.01
N LYS A 849 -1.45 38.15 -36.32
CA LYS A 849 -1.29 39.59 -36.54
C LYS A 849 -0.93 39.84 -38.02
N ASN A 850 -1.77 40.60 -38.74
CA ASN A 850 -1.66 40.92 -40.17
C ASN A 850 -1.83 39.76 -41.18
N LYS A 851 -2.28 38.56 -40.79
CA LYS A 851 -2.60 37.46 -41.73
C LYS A 851 -4.10 37.40 -42.06
N LYS A 852 -4.49 37.27 -43.34
CA LYS A 852 -5.90 37.13 -43.82
C LYS A 852 -6.56 35.77 -43.45
N GLY A 853 -6.14 35.13 -42.37
CA GLY A 853 -6.76 33.91 -41.85
C GLY A 853 -8.03 34.21 -41.05
N ARG A 854 -9.13 33.48 -41.32
CA ARG A 854 -10.36 33.54 -40.51
C ARG A 854 -10.05 32.97 -39.12
N LEU A 855 -10.05 33.84 -38.11
CA LEU A 855 -9.78 33.50 -36.70
C LEU A 855 -10.61 32.28 -36.24
N ALA A 856 -11.87 32.22 -36.66
CA ALA A 856 -12.78 31.10 -36.37
C ALA A 856 -12.30 29.74 -36.91
N MET A 857 -11.62 29.72 -38.07
CA MET A 857 -11.13 28.48 -38.69
C MET A 857 -9.91 27.94 -37.95
N LEU A 858 -8.98 28.82 -37.55
CA LEU A 858 -7.82 28.43 -36.74
C LEU A 858 -8.26 27.99 -35.33
N LEU A 859 -9.21 28.69 -34.71
CA LEU A 859 -9.78 28.25 -33.43
C LEU A 859 -10.53 26.91 -33.51
N ARG A 860 -10.93 26.48 -34.71
CA ARG A 860 -11.50 25.14 -34.95
C ARG A 860 -10.43 24.06 -35.16
N SER A 861 -9.19 24.43 -35.52
CA SER A 861 -8.09 23.47 -35.74
C SER A 861 -7.28 23.14 -34.48
N PHE A 862 -7.46 23.87 -33.38
CA PHE A 862 -6.85 23.56 -32.07
C PHE A 862 -7.69 22.55 -31.26
N SER A 863 -8.24 21.53 -31.92
CA SER A 863 -9.03 20.47 -31.29
C SER A 863 -8.14 19.46 -30.58
#